data_AF-A0A852Z935-F1
#
_entry.id   AF-A0A852Z935-F1
#
_cell.length_a   1.000
_cell.length_b   1.000
_cell.length_c   1.000
_cell.angle_alpha   90.00
_cell.angle_beta   90.00
_cell.angle_gamma   90.00
#
_symmetry.space_group_name_H-M   'P 1'
#
loop_
_entity.id
_entity.type
_entity.pdbx_description
1 polymer ?
#
loop_
_entity_poly.entity_id
_entity_poly.type
_entity_poly.pdbx_seq_one_letter_code
_entity_poly.pdbx_strand_id
1 'polypeptide(L)'
;MSAVTAAGTSSTPSIERLARNGMLNLAGTFVGGAASIALVVVVANGVPQNVAGMLFAATSFFLIVTAISGLGTDVGLAHTIQRQLAVGSLAGAVRTVWIALRPVLGLSAAAAVVVWLVAPWLATMLGAGESGATSVEHGATMTAMLRVLAVSLPVATAYDTILAATQAHQTMRPNVIVEKLGRLPGQILCIVVVLLVGAGPVWLAVAWVAPYAVGLLGVAWWYRSIVARLRTKPAGDAHGEVPEDAAPPATLARDFWGFTAPRAVGRICQVALQRSDIVLVAALLSPRHAAVYTAATRFLVLGQLGVQAIQQVLQPQLAGLFARGDLAGVRESFSTSTAWLMAIAWPIYLCSAVAAPVLLKVFGGGYEAGRATVVILALTMLATTATGSVDVVLLMAGRSRQSLVNNAAALVVDVVLVVVLVPRLGITGAAIAWAAALAVRNTLPMLQVRRAYGVMSFGPAVLWVAASATACFGVVPLLVDLVAPMNVGVVIGWLVPMCAVYAALLWKGRNHLQLGAFRSALAGVPMGRLAAPMRRLHGRARQTSGQALLGGVNALRRLPFPQGARVALSTLVLRRPGVARVPLDRLLLGIQDGVPATTYAAEFDDLLWASTPIARGPHADLLRLAAEHGELTDEAILASPYTEHARRCLRLTGRYFWASDESGVVEVARSFLARAVAAAPSGGVPAPVAVGTAVGTAVATGATAEHTTGTVPATVPTTAPAGGPVTGSTPDGGGLPARAGQSGPSDPVLVAPIRDSDCFQVLDGHHRLALLAHGGAESASVKVKRVPVTTPLQDLLGQMSWIGGKKELYQPIDAPELQRSWTTVRRCTDRLSMMERRLASEGIDGPGHSYLDVACCYGWFVRRLGDLGFAAEGIERDPLAPRLAAGVYGLDPARITVGDAVEFLRAARDAGRRWDVVSCFSLLHHFVLGRASVSAEELAGLLDSVTGRVLFLDTGQEHEAWFARSLRGWDTEHVRRFLTTHTGFDRVVDLGPDEDAVAPYADNYGRHLFAGIRSARQDEAPR
;
A
#
# COMPACT_ATOMS: atom_id res chain seq x y z
N MET A 1 -5.03 40.71 3.22
CA MET A 1 -4.09 39.60 3.47
C MET A 1 -4.52 38.77 4.69
N SER A 2 -5.84 38.56 4.87
CA SER A 2 -6.43 37.96 6.08
C SER A 2 -7.69 37.18 5.68
N ALA A 3 -7.52 35.91 5.27
CA ALA A 3 -8.60 34.96 4.97
C ALA A 3 -8.04 33.54 4.68
N VAL A 4 -7.16 33.01 5.53
CA VAL A 4 -6.59 31.64 5.37
C VAL A 4 -6.47 30.95 6.75
N THR A 5 -7.55 30.94 7.52
CA THR A 5 -7.60 30.32 8.87
C THR A 5 -8.98 29.70 9.16
N ALA A 6 -9.46 28.82 8.27
CA ALA A 6 -10.57 27.89 8.54
C ALA A 6 -10.62 26.80 7.45
N ALA A 7 -9.97 25.65 7.67
CA ALA A 7 -10.07 24.46 6.81
C ALA A 7 -9.72 23.18 7.59
N GLY A 8 -10.60 22.81 8.52
CA GLY A 8 -10.49 21.55 9.26
C GLY A 8 -10.87 20.31 8.43
N THR A 9 -10.41 19.15 8.91
CA THR A 9 -11.04 17.81 8.76
C THR A 9 -11.40 17.28 7.35
N SER A 10 -10.51 16.44 6.75
CA SER A 10 -10.88 15.25 5.92
C SER A 10 -9.70 14.54 5.19
N SER A 11 -8.64 14.13 5.89
CA SER A 11 -7.42 13.60 5.23
C SER A 11 -7.32 12.07 5.06
N THR A 12 -7.94 11.23 5.91
CA THR A 12 -7.83 9.75 5.84
C THR A 12 -8.19 9.12 4.48
N PRO A 13 -9.35 9.44 3.86
CA PRO A 13 -9.69 8.87 2.56
C PRO A 13 -8.86 9.45 1.40
N SER A 14 -8.08 10.52 1.60
CA SER A 14 -7.18 11.06 0.58
C SER A 14 -5.89 10.25 0.49
N ILE A 15 -5.32 9.84 1.63
CA ILE A 15 -4.06 9.09 1.71
C ILE A 15 -4.23 7.67 1.14
N GLU A 16 -5.30 6.93 1.47
CA GLU A 16 -5.53 5.58 0.91
C GLU A 16 -5.81 5.63 -0.60
N ARG A 17 -6.48 6.69 -1.09
CA ARG A 17 -6.64 6.95 -2.53
C ARG A 17 -5.30 7.26 -3.20
N LEU A 18 -4.46 8.09 -2.58
CA LEU A 18 -3.15 8.49 -3.09
C LEU A 18 -2.20 7.28 -3.18
N ALA A 19 -2.07 6.48 -2.11
CA ALA A 19 -1.27 5.26 -2.09
C ALA A 19 -1.76 4.22 -3.11
N ARG A 20 -3.08 4.00 -3.22
CA ARG A 20 -3.67 3.10 -4.21
C ARG A 20 -3.44 3.58 -5.65
N ASN A 21 -3.51 4.89 -5.90
CA ASN A 21 -3.26 5.49 -7.21
C ASN A 21 -1.77 5.44 -7.57
N GLY A 22 -0.87 5.69 -6.63
CA GLY A 22 0.59 5.60 -6.81
C GLY A 22 1.04 4.17 -7.13
N MET A 23 0.58 3.18 -6.36
CA MET A 23 0.91 1.77 -6.64
C MET A 23 0.31 1.26 -7.96
N LEU A 24 -0.88 1.71 -8.35
CA LEU A 24 -1.44 1.44 -9.68
C LEU A 24 -0.53 2.02 -10.78
N ASN A 25 -0.04 3.24 -10.60
CA ASN A 25 0.88 3.90 -11.52
C ASN A 25 2.21 3.14 -11.62
N LEU A 26 2.80 2.72 -10.49
CA LEU A 26 4.01 1.88 -10.47
C LEU A 26 3.81 0.57 -11.24
N ALA A 27 2.75 -0.18 -10.93
CA ALA A 27 2.44 -1.43 -11.61
C ALA A 27 2.25 -1.24 -13.13
N GLY A 28 1.54 -0.17 -13.53
CA GLY A 28 1.41 0.22 -14.93
C GLY A 28 2.75 0.56 -15.58
N THR A 29 3.64 1.26 -14.87
CA THR A 29 4.97 1.62 -15.38
C THR A 29 5.87 0.40 -15.56
N PHE A 30 5.85 -0.58 -14.65
CA PHE A 30 6.54 -1.86 -14.84
C PHE A 30 6.03 -2.61 -16.08
N VAL A 31 4.70 -2.76 -16.23
CA VAL A 31 4.11 -3.43 -17.40
C VAL A 31 4.41 -2.67 -18.69
N GLY A 32 4.35 -1.34 -18.68
CA GLY A 32 4.70 -0.51 -19.83
C GLY A 32 6.18 -0.57 -20.21
N GLY A 33 7.08 -0.65 -19.23
CA GLY A 33 8.51 -0.87 -19.46
C GLY A 33 8.78 -2.22 -20.11
N ALA A 34 8.20 -3.31 -19.57
CA ALA A 34 8.30 -4.64 -20.16
C ALA A 34 7.71 -4.69 -21.57
N ALA A 35 6.54 -4.08 -21.81
CA ALA A 35 5.93 -3.95 -23.12
C ALA A 35 6.82 -3.16 -24.11
N SER A 36 7.50 -2.10 -23.66
CA SER A 36 8.42 -1.33 -24.51
C SER A 36 9.68 -2.11 -24.90
N ILE A 37 10.13 -3.07 -24.07
CA ILE A 37 11.21 -4.00 -24.43
C ILE A 37 10.68 -5.05 -25.41
N ALA A 38 9.54 -5.68 -25.10
CA ALA A 38 8.90 -6.69 -25.95
C ALA A 38 8.58 -6.16 -27.35
N LEU A 39 8.14 -4.89 -27.47
CA LEU A 39 7.93 -4.22 -28.76
C LEU A 39 9.20 -4.19 -29.62
N VAL A 40 10.36 -3.90 -29.02
CA VAL A 40 11.64 -3.90 -29.73
C VAL A 40 12.10 -5.31 -30.07
N VAL A 41 11.89 -6.30 -29.18
CA VAL A 41 12.18 -7.71 -29.46
C VAL A 41 11.36 -8.23 -30.65
N VAL A 42 10.06 -7.93 -30.68
CA VAL A 42 9.15 -8.34 -31.77
C VAL A 42 9.55 -7.70 -33.10
N VAL A 43 9.85 -6.40 -33.12
CA VAL A 43 10.30 -5.72 -34.34
C VAL A 43 11.68 -6.24 -34.78
N ALA A 44 12.64 -6.37 -33.86
CA ALA A 44 14.01 -6.75 -34.18
C ALA A 44 14.16 -8.17 -34.74
N ASN A 45 13.34 -9.13 -34.27
CA ASN A 45 13.30 -10.49 -34.79
C ASN A 45 12.32 -10.65 -35.98
N GLY A 46 11.31 -9.77 -36.07
CA GLY A 46 10.25 -9.87 -37.08
C GLY A 46 10.60 -9.26 -38.44
N VAL A 47 11.53 -8.30 -38.51
CA VAL A 47 11.94 -7.65 -39.76
C VAL A 47 13.45 -7.46 -39.87
N PRO A 48 13.99 -7.33 -41.09
CA PRO A 48 15.39 -6.96 -41.33
C PRO A 48 15.84 -5.70 -40.54
N GLN A 49 17.11 -5.69 -40.11
CA GLN A 49 17.66 -4.64 -39.22
C GLN A 49 17.54 -3.21 -39.78
N ASN A 50 17.64 -3.03 -41.11
CA ASN A 50 17.39 -1.76 -41.78
C ASN A 50 15.93 -1.30 -41.59
N VAL A 51 14.94 -2.18 -41.80
CA VAL A 51 13.52 -1.87 -41.64
C VAL A 51 13.16 -1.59 -40.18
N ALA A 52 13.66 -2.38 -39.24
CA ALA A 52 13.54 -2.13 -37.81
C ALA A 52 14.11 -0.74 -37.45
N GLY A 53 15.29 -0.43 -38.00
CA GLY A 53 15.97 0.86 -37.87
C GLY A 53 15.17 2.03 -38.38
N MET A 54 14.58 1.91 -39.58
CA MET A 54 13.74 2.95 -40.18
C MET A 54 12.53 3.23 -39.28
N LEU A 55 11.86 2.18 -38.77
CA LEU A 55 10.74 2.33 -37.85
C LEU A 55 11.15 3.00 -36.53
N PHE A 56 12.28 2.61 -35.93
CA PHE A 56 12.75 3.20 -34.66
C PHE A 56 13.21 4.66 -34.83
N ALA A 57 13.85 5.01 -35.95
CA ALA A 57 14.23 6.39 -36.26
C ALA A 57 12.99 7.26 -36.51
N ALA A 58 12.06 6.81 -37.38
CA ALA A 58 10.83 7.53 -37.69
C ALA A 58 9.94 7.74 -36.46
N THR A 59 9.76 6.70 -35.62
CA THR A 59 8.98 6.83 -34.37
C THR A 59 9.69 7.67 -33.31
N SER A 60 11.02 7.68 -33.25
CA SER A 60 11.77 8.56 -32.34
C SER A 60 11.68 10.03 -32.76
N PHE A 61 11.80 10.31 -34.06
CA PHE A 61 11.56 11.64 -34.63
C PHE A 61 10.12 12.10 -34.36
N PHE A 62 9.13 11.25 -34.64
CA PHE A 62 7.72 11.54 -34.32
C PHE A 62 7.50 11.90 -32.85
N LEU A 63 8.10 11.16 -31.91
CA LEU A 63 7.97 11.46 -30.47
C LEU A 63 8.61 12.81 -30.07
N ILE A 64 9.68 13.24 -30.74
CA ILE A 64 10.26 14.58 -30.54
C ILE A 64 9.29 15.66 -31.06
N VAL A 65 8.74 15.48 -32.26
CA VAL A 65 7.77 16.43 -32.85
C VAL A 65 6.48 16.50 -32.01
N THR A 66 6.01 15.37 -31.47
CA THR A 66 4.87 15.30 -30.51
C THR A 66 5.18 16.08 -29.23
N ALA A 67 6.39 15.96 -28.67
CA ALA A 67 6.76 16.70 -27.46
C ALA A 67 6.85 18.22 -27.69
N ILE A 68 7.33 18.66 -28.85
CA ILE A 68 7.33 20.07 -29.26
C ILE A 68 5.88 20.55 -29.44
N SER A 69 5.07 19.81 -30.18
CA SER A 69 3.68 20.16 -30.50
C SER A 69 2.75 20.16 -29.27
N GLY A 70 3.06 19.34 -28.27
CA GLY A 70 2.32 19.25 -27.01
C GLY A 70 2.59 20.38 -26.00
N LEU A 71 3.53 21.28 -26.28
CA LEU A 71 3.78 22.53 -25.52
C LEU A 71 3.84 22.40 -23.99
N GLY A 72 4.25 21.24 -23.44
CA GLY A 72 4.32 20.99 -22.00
C GLY A 72 2.96 21.07 -21.27
N THR A 73 1.84 20.91 -21.99
CA THR A 73 0.50 21.06 -21.40
C THR A 73 0.19 20.03 -20.32
N ASP A 74 0.95 18.93 -20.24
CA ASP A 74 0.80 17.91 -19.21
C ASP A 74 0.98 18.46 -17.79
N VAL A 75 2.03 19.25 -17.56
CA VAL A 75 2.29 19.88 -16.25
C VAL A 75 1.37 21.09 -16.01
N GLY A 76 1.05 21.84 -17.06
CA GLY A 76 0.14 22.99 -17.00
C GLY A 76 -1.29 22.59 -16.60
N LEU A 77 -1.82 21.53 -17.22
CA LEU A 77 -3.16 21.01 -16.94
C LEU A 77 -3.25 20.50 -15.49
N ALA A 78 -2.26 19.77 -15.01
CA ALA A 78 -2.21 19.30 -13.63
C ALA A 78 -2.33 20.45 -12.62
N HIS A 79 -1.53 21.50 -12.79
CA HIS A 79 -1.54 22.67 -11.90
C HIS A 79 -2.85 23.45 -11.97
N THR A 80 -3.28 23.85 -13.18
CA THR A 80 -4.41 24.77 -13.34
C THR A 80 -5.76 24.09 -13.05
N ILE A 81 -5.96 22.82 -13.43
CA ILE A 81 -7.20 22.09 -13.09
C ILE A 81 -7.31 21.88 -11.58
N GLN A 82 -6.22 21.55 -10.88
CA GLN A 82 -6.25 21.42 -9.42
C GLN A 82 -6.57 22.74 -8.73
N ARG A 83 -5.98 23.87 -9.19
CA ARG A 83 -6.32 25.21 -8.70
C ARG A 83 -7.80 25.55 -8.93
N GLN A 84 -8.35 25.27 -10.13
CA GLN A 84 -9.75 25.56 -10.44
C GLN A 84 -10.73 24.69 -9.64
N LEU A 85 -10.42 23.40 -9.43
CA LEU A 85 -11.24 22.50 -8.61
C LEU A 85 -11.19 22.84 -7.11
N ALA A 86 -10.06 23.36 -6.61
CA ALA A 86 -9.94 23.82 -5.23
C ALA A 86 -10.83 25.04 -4.93
N VAL A 87 -11.12 25.87 -5.94
CA VAL A 87 -12.06 27.01 -5.86
C VAL A 87 -13.45 26.62 -6.41
N GLY A 88 -13.78 25.32 -6.46
CA GLY A 88 -15.09 24.81 -6.88
C GLY A 88 -15.45 24.95 -8.37
N SER A 89 -14.62 25.61 -9.19
CA SER A 89 -14.95 25.93 -10.59
C SER A 89 -14.72 24.77 -11.56
N LEU A 90 -15.71 23.88 -11.65
CA LEU A 90 -15.75 22.83 -12.69
C LEU A 90 -15.76 23.42 -14.11
N ALA A 91 -16.40 24.58 -14.29
CA ALA A 91 -16.42 25.29 -15.57
C ALA A 91 -15.01 25.77 -15.97
N GLY A 92 -14.25 26.35 -15.03
CA GLY A 92 -12.86 26.74 -15.24
C GLY A 92 -11.94 25.55 -15.55
N ALA A 93 -12.12 24.43 -14.84
CA ALA A 93 -11.39 23.18 -15.12
C ALA A 93 -11.62 22.66 -16.55
N VAL A 94 -12.88 22.58 -17.00
CA VAL A 94 -13.22 22.14 -18.37
C VAL A 94 -12.75 23.15 -19.43
N ARG A 95 -12.87 24.45 -19.16
CA ARG A 95 -12.39 25.53 -20.05
C ARG A 95 -10.86 25.47 -20.24
N THR A 96 -10.11 25.13 -19.19
CA THR A 96 -8.64 24.95 -19.23
C THR A 96 -8.23 23.87 -20.23
N VAL A 97 -8.96 22.74 -20.32
CA VAL A 97 -8.66 21.69 -21.29
C VAL A 97 -8.78 22.19 -22.74
N TRP A 98 -9.80 23.01 -23.04
CA TRP A 98 -9.95 23.61 -24.36
C TRP A 98 -8.91 24.70 -24.67
N ILE A 99 -8.47 25.46 -23.65
CA ILE A 99 -7.37 26.44 -23.75
C ILE A 99 -6.05 25.74 -24.12
N ALA A 100 -5.79 24.55 -23.57
CA ALA A 100 -4.62 23.73 -23.92
C ALA A 100 -4.78 23.06 -25.30
N LEU A 101 -5.93 22.42 -25.55
CA LEU A 101 -6.13 21.56 -26.72
C LEU A 101 -6.15 22.34 -28.05
N ARG A 102 -6.69 23.57 -28.10
CA ARG A 102 -6.79 24.34 -29.35
C ARG A 102 -5.41 24.71 -29.93
N PRO A 103 -4.47 25.33 -29.18
CA PRO A 103 -3.12 25.61 -29.70
C PRO A 103 -2.33 24.35 -30.01
N VAL A 104 -2.46 23.29 -29.21
CA VAL A 104 -1.79 22.00 -29.45
C VAL A 104 -2.27 21.36 -30.75
N LEU A 105 -3.60 21.37 -31.03
CA LEU A 105 -4.14 20.88 -32.30
C LEU A 105 -3.70 21.75 -33.49
N GLY A 106 -3.70 23.07 -33.36
CA GLY A 106 -3.23 23.96 -34.42
C GLY A 106 -1.74 23.76 -34.75
N LEU A 107 -0.89 23.69 -33.73
CA LEU A 107 0.54 23.49 -33.89
C LEU A 107 0.87 22.08 -34.42
N SER A 108 0.19 21.04 -33.92
CA SER A 108 0.38 19.67 -34.44
C SER A 108 -0.16 19.47 -35.85
N ALA A 109 -1.22 20.16 -36.26
CA ALA A 109 -1.67 20.15 -37.65
C ALA A 109 -0.66 20.87 -38.57
N ALA A 110 -0.13 22.03 -38.16
CA ALA A 110 0.93 22.72 -38.89
C ALA A 110 2.20 21.88 -39.00
N ALA A 111 2.65 21.28 -37.89
CA ALA A 111 3.80 20.38 -37.86
C ALA A 111 3.57 19.11 -38.70
N ALA A 112 2.36 18.56 -38.73
CA ALA A 112 1.99 17.44 -39.60
C ALA A 112 2.17 17.79 -41.09
N VAL A 113 1.69 18.96 -41.52
CA VAL A 113 1.85 19.44 -42.90
C VAL A 113 3.33 19.63 -43.24
N VAL A 114 4.09 20.31 -42.36
CA VAL A 114 5.54 20.53 -42.56
C VAL A 114 6.29 19.20 -42.66
N VAL A 115 6.07 18.26 -41.73
CA VAL A 115 6.74 16.95 -41.78
C VAL A 115 6.31 16.15 -43.01
N TRP A 116 5.04 16.20 -43.42
CA TRP A 116 4.56 15.47 -44.60
C TRP A 116 5.19 15.97 -45.91
N LEU A 117 5.36 17.29 -46.04
CA LEU A 117 6.02 17.94 -47.17
C LEU A 117 7.53 17.67 -47.19
N VAL A 118 8.19 17.77 -46.03
CA VAL A 118 9.66 17.62 -45.90
C VAL A 118 10.07 16.14 -45.75
N ALA A 119 9.12 15.20 -45.62
CA ALA A 119 9.36 13.76 -45.47
C ALA A 119 10.35 13.14 -46.48
N PRO A 120 10.37 13.50 -47.79
CA PRO A 120 11.36 12.97 -48.73
C PRO A 120 12.79 13.41 -48.39
N TRP A 121 12.98 14.67 -47.98
CA TRP A 121 14.28 15.19 -47.55
C TRP A 121 14.71 14.61 -46.19
N LEU A 122 13.77 14.43 -45.26
CA LEU A 122 14.04 13.71 -44.01
C LEU A 122 14.42 12.25 -44.28
N ALA A 123 13.82 11.60 -45.28
CA ALA A 123 14.16 10.23 -45.64
C ALA A 123 15.56 10.10 -46.26
N THR A 124 16.01 11.06 -47.07
CA THR A 124 17.40 11.06 -47.56
C THR A 124 18.39 11.33 -46.42
N MET A 125 18.07 12.24 -45.49
CA MET A 125 18.90 12.49 -44.31
C MET A 125 18.97 11.28 -43.38
N LEU A 126 17.84 10.63 -43.06
CA LEU A 126 17.77 9.47 -42.15
C LEU A 126 18.20 8.13 -42.80
N GLY A 127 18.45 8.13 -44.12
CA GLY A 127 18.93 6.99 -44.90
C GLY A 127 20.35 7.17 -45.45
N ALA A 128 21.06 8.23 -45.07
CA ALA A 128 22.37 8.58 -45.59
C ALA A 128 23.43 7.53 -45.19
N GLY A 129 23.71 6.60 -46.11
CA GLY A 129 24.71 5.55 -45.93
C GLY A 129 24.70 4.45 -47.00
N GLU A 130 23.58 4.25 -47.71
CA GLU A 130 23.48 3.23 -48.78
C GLU A 130 23.42 3.88 -50.18
N SER A 131 24.37 3.54 -51.05
CA SER A 131 24.36 3.90 -52.47
C SER A 131 24.04 2.67 -53.32
N GLY A 132 22.89 2.66 -54.01
CA GLY A 132 22.46 1.56 -54.88
C GLY A 132 20.96 1.58 -55.13
N ALA A 133 20.45 0.65 -55.96
CA ALA A 133 19.02 0.58 -56.28
C ALA A 133 18.13 0.35 -55.03
N THR A 134 18.63 -0.37 -54.03
CA THR A 134 17.95 -0.62 -52.74
C THR A 134 17.73 0.65 -51.91
N SER A 135 18.57 1.68 -52.05
CA SER A 135 18.42 2.90 -51.25
C SER A 135 17.26 3.77 -51.72
N VAL A 136 16.84 3.65 -52.98
CA VAL A 136 15.62 4.30 -53.50
C VAL A 136 14.37 3.69 -52.86
N GLU A 137 14.31 2.36 -52.73
CA GLU A 137 13.21 1.65 -52.09
C GLU A 137 13.16 1.90 -50.57
N HIS A 138 14.31 1.90 -49.90
CA HIS A 138 14.42 2.28 -48.49
C HIS A 138 14.00 3.74 -48.26
N GLY A 139 14.43 4.68 -49.12
CA GLY A 139 14.05 6.09 -49.06
C GLY A 139 12.55 6.31 -49.27
N ALA A 140 11.94 5.62 -50.24
CA ALA A 140 10.50 5.64 -50.45
C ALA A 140 9.73 5.07 -49.25
N THR A 141 10.21 3.95 -48.67
CA THR A 141 9.65 3.33 -47.47
C THR A 141 9.70 4.25 -46.27
N MET A 142 10.85 4.87 -45.98
CA MET A 142 11.01 5.85 -44.91
C MET A 142 10.11 7.07 -45.13
N THR A 143 10.04 7.59 -46.35
CA THR A 143 9.14 8.72 -46.70
C THR A 143 7.68 8.37 -46.39
N ALA A 144 7.22 7.17 -46.75
CA ALA A 144 5.87 6.71 -46.47
C ALA A 144 5.62 6.53 -44.96
N MET A 145 6.56 5.94 -44.21
CA MET A 145 6.47 5.83 -42.75
C MET A 145 6.35 7.22 -42.08
N LEU A 146 7.20 8.18 -42.47
CA LEU A 146 7.17 9.55 -41.95
C LEU A 146 5.84 10.25 -42.26
N ARG A 147 5.28 10.08 -43.47
CA ARG A 147 3.98 10.64 -43.85
C ARG A 147 2.81 10.04 -43.05
N VAL A 148 2.82 8.73 -42.80
CA VAL A 148 1.83 8.05 -41.94
C VAL A 148 1.88 8.60 -40.51
N LEU A 149 3.08 8.76 -39.96
CA LEU A 149 3.28 9.33 -38.63
C LEU A 149 2.90 10.83 -38.59
N ALA A 150 3.20 11.60 -39.64
CA ALA A 150 2.81 13.01 -39.72
C ALA A 150 1.29 13.21 -39.65
N VAL A 151 0.51 12.46 -40.45
CA VAL A 151 -0.96 12.56 -40.48
C VAL A 151 -1.60 12.21 -39.12
N SER A 152 -0.94 11.37 -38.33
CA SER A 152 -1.41 10.94 -37.00
C SER A 152 -0.91 11.82 -35.84
N LEU A 153 -0.09 12.84 -36.11
CA LEU A 153 0.44 13.76 -35.10
C LEU A 153 -0.66 14.52 -34.32
N PRO A 154 -1.73 15.07 -34.94
CA PRO A 154 -2.81 15.73 -34.19
C PRO A 154 -3.59 14.76 -33.30
N VAL A 155 -3.69 13.49 -33.69
CA VAL A 155 -4.35 12.43 -32.91
C VAL A 155 -3.52 12.09 -31.66
N ALA A 156 -2.20 11.97 -31.80
CA ALA A 156 -1.31 11.65 -30.69
C ALA A 156 -1.19 12.82 -29.68
N THR A 157 -1.07 14.06 -30.15
CA THR A 157 -1.00 15.23 -29.26
C THR A 157 -2.33 15.48 -28.53
N ALA A 158 -3.48 15.28 -29.20
CA ALA A 158 -4.78 15.30 -28.54
C ALA A 158 -4.92 14.19 -27.50
N TYR A 159 -4.43 12.98 -27.81
CA TYR A 159 -4.41 11.85 -26.89
C TYR A 159 -3.63 12.18 -25.60
N ASP A 160 -2.39 12.65 -25.74
CA ASP A 160 -1.54 13.01 -24.60
C ASP A 160 -2.15 14.15 -23.77
N THR A 161 -2.71 15.17 -24.43
CA THR A 161 -3.35 16.32 -23.77
C THR A 161 -4.58 15.92 -22.95
N ILE A 162 -5.48 15.11 -23.54
CA ILE A 162 -6.69 14.64 -22.84
C ILE A 162 -6.32 13.63 -21.75
N LEU A 163 -5.33 12.76 -22.00
CA LEU A 163 -4.81 11.84 -20.99
C LEU A 163 -4.27 12.61 -19.78
N ALA A 164 -3.47 13.66 -19.98
CA ALA A 164 -2.99 14.52 -18.90
C ALA A 164 -4.13 15.23 -18.16
N ALA A 165 -5.16 15.71 -18.86
CA ALA A 165 -6.36 16.26 -18.22
C ALA A 165 -7.04 15.24 -17.29
N THR A 166 -7.13 13.95 -17.68
CA THR A 166 -7.69 12.92 -16.78
C THR A 166 -6.83 12.65 -15.53
N GLN A 167 -5.52 12.81 -15.63
CA GLN A 167 -4.59 12.68 -14.50
C GLN A 167 -4.69 13.88 -13.55
N ALA A 168 -4.92 15.08 -14.09
CA ALA A 168 -5.10 16.30 -13.31
C ALA A 168 -6.27 16.22 -12.31
N HIS A 169 -7.35 15.52 -12.68
CA HIS A 169 -8.47 15.14 -11.78
C HIS A 169 -8.10 14.05 -10.73
N GLN A 170 -6.81 13.85 -10.45
CA GLN A 170 -6.27 12.84 -9.52
C GLN A 170 -6.64 11.38 -9.86
N THR A 171 -7.01 11.09 -11.12
CA THR A 171 -7.33 9.71 -11.55
C THR A 171 -6.16 9.09 -12.33
N MET A 172 -5.45 8.14 -11.72
CA MET A 172 -4.35 7.41 -12.40
C MET A 172 -4.85 6.22 -13.24
N ARG A 173 -6.14 5.86 -13.14
CA ARG A 173 -6.73 4.73 -13.87
C ARG A 173 -6.65 4.85 -15.40
N PRO A 174 -6.89 6.02 -16.03
CA PRO A 174 -6.76 6.16 -17.49
C PRO A 174 -5.33 5.96 -17.97
N ASN A 175 -4.32 6.48 -17.25
CA ASN A 175 -2.91 6.27 -17.56
C ASN A 175 -2.54 4.77 -17.51
N VAL A 176 -2.96 4.07 -16.47
CA VAL A 176 -2.64 2.63 -16.34
C VAL A 176 -3.41 1.79 -17.36
N ILE A 177 -4.70 2.05 -17.57
CA ILE A 177 -5.56 1.21 -18.43
C ILE A 177 -5.40 1.53 -19.90
N VAL A 178 -5.41 2.80 -20.31
CA VAL A 178 -5.40 3.18 -21.73
C VAL A 178 -3.98 3.31 -22.26
N GLU A 179 -3.05 3.93 -21.52
CA GLU A 179 -1.67 4.13 -21.95
C GLU A 179 -0.80 2.88 -21.70
N LYS A 180 -0.74 2.37 -20.46
CA LYS A 180 0.17 1.26 -20.13
C LYS A 180 -0.36 -0.14 -20.50
N LEU A 181 -1.66 -0.38 -20.40
CA LEU A 181 -2.28 -1.69 -20.69
C LEU A 181 -3.01 -1.76 -22.03
N GLY A 182 -3.41 -0.61 -22.59
CA GLY A 182 -4.10 -0.53 -23.88
C GLY A 182 -3.11 -0.27 -25.02
N ARG A 183 -2.54 0.94 -25.06
CA ARG A 183 -1.71 1.42 -26.16
C ARG A 183 -0.46 0.57 -26.35
N LEU A 184 0.35 0.35 -25.31
CA LEU A 184 1.62 -0.37 -25.45
C LEU A 184 1.44 -1.85 -25.86
N PRO A 185 0.57 -2.67 -25.23
CA PRO A 185 0.29 -4.03 -25.72
C PRO A 185 -0.44 -4.05 -27.07
N GLY A 186 -1.30 -3.06 -27.34
CA GLY A 186 -1.96 -2.87 -28.63
C GLY A 186 -0.97 -2.64 -29.76
N GLN A 187 0.09 -1.84 -29.54
CA GLN A 187 1.17 -1.63 -30.51
C GLN A 187 1.87 -2.95 -30.85
N ILE A 188 2.15 -3.78 -29.85
CA ILE A 188 2.75 -5.12 -30.07
C ILE A 188 1.80 -5.98 -30.88
N LEU A 189 0.52 -6.07 -30.50
CA LEU A 189 -0.47 -6.90 -31.18
C LEU A 189 -0.66 -6.47 -32.65
N CYS A 190 -0.82 -5.17 -32.92
CA CYS A 190 -0.96 -4.66 -34.28
C CYS A 190 0.28 -4.93 -35.13
N ILE A 191 1.49 -4.81 -34.57
CA ILE A 191 2.72 -5.15 -35.30
C ILE A 191 2.80 -6.65 -35.56
N VAL A 192 2.51 -7.52 -34.58
CA VAL A 192 2.47 -8.97 -34.78
C VAL A 192 1.48 -9.36 -35.88
N VAL A 193 0.30 -8.72 -35.94
CA VAL A 193 -0.66 -8.95 -37.03
C VAL A 193 -0.08 -8.54 -38.39
N VAL A 194 0.57 -7.38 -38.51
CA VAL A 194 1.23 -6.95 -39.76
C VAL A 194 2.31 -7.94 -40.21
N LEU A 195 3.11 -8.46 -39.27
CA LEU A 195 4.14 -9.46 -39.54
C LEU A 195 3.55 -10.80 -39.99
N LEU A 196 2.49 -11.28 -39.32
CA LEU A 196 1.82 -12.55 -39.66
C LEU A 196 1.09 -12.49 -41.01
N VAL A 197 0.56 -11.33 -41.38
CA VAL A 197 -0.08 -11.09 -42.69
C VAL A 197 0.96 -10.89 -43.81
N GLY A 198 2.24 -10.67 -43.47
CA GLY A 198 3.28 -10.35 -44.45
C GLY A 198 3.07 -8.98 -45.11
N ALA A 199 2.37 -8.05 -44.45
CA ALA A 199 2.08 -6.75 -45.02
C ALA A 199 3.34 -5.86 -45.06
N GLY A 200 3.52 -5.12 -46.15
CA GLY A 200 4.76 -4.38 -46.42
C GLY A 200 5.17 -3.35 -45.35
N PRO A 201 6.46 -2.97 -45.27
CA PRO A 201 7.04 -2.26 -44.12
C PRO A 201 6.29 -1.01 -43.63
N VAL A 202 5.66 -0.25 -44.53
CA VAL A 202 4.88 0.96 -44.18
C VAL A 202 3.75 0.65 -43.19
N TRP A 203 3.16 -0.56 -43.25
CA TRP A 203 2.13 -1.00 -42.32
C TRP A 203 2.62 -1.12 -40.88
N LEU A 204 3.93 -1.24 -40.63
CA LEU A 204 4.49 -1.22 -39.28
C LEU A 204 4.32 0.15 -38.62
N ALA A 205 4.45 1.24 -39.39
CA ALA A 205 4.19 2.60 -38.89
C ALA A 205 2.70 2.82 -38.61
N VAL A 206 1.82 2.30 -39.48
CA VAL A 206 0.36 2.30 -39.27
C VAL A 206 0.00 1.52 -38.00
N ALA A 207 0.52 0.30 -37.84
CA ALA A 207 0.31 -0.55 -36.67
C ALA A 207 0.85 0.06 -35.37
N TRP A 208 1.98 0.77 -35.44
CA TRP A 208 2.53 1.47 -34.29
C TRP A 208 1.66 2.66 -33.87
N VAL A 209 1.03 3.38 -34.79
CA VAL A 209 0.26 4.59 -34.44
C VAL A 209 -1.26 4.35 -34.26
N ALA A 210 -1.84 3.32 -34.88
CA ALA A 210 -3.27 3.02 -34.75
C ALA A 210 -3.80 2.93 -33.29
N PRO A 211 -3.04 2.39 -32.31
CA PRO A 211 -3.45 2.40 -30.90
C PRO A 211 -3.60 3.79 -30.28
N TYR A 212 -3.00 4.85 -30.83
CA TYR A 212 -3.26 6.24 -30.37
C TYR A 212 -4.67 6.70 -30.73
N ALA A 213 -5.21 6.31 -31.90
CA ALA A 213 -6.58 6.67 -32.29
C ALA A 213 -7.63 5.98 -31.41
N VAL A 214 -7.46 4.68 -31.18
CA VAL A 214 -8.30 3.92 -30.22
C VAL A 214 -8.14 4.47 -28.80
N GLY A 215 -6.90 4.79 -28.42
CA GLY A 215 -6.58 5.45 -27.14
C GLY A 215 -7.28 6.79 -26.96
N LEU A 216 -7.31 7.64 -28.00
CA LEU A 216 -7.96 8.96 -28.00
C LEU A 216 -9.46 8.84 -27.70
N LEU A 217 -10.15 7.94 -28.40
CA LEU A 217 -11.56 7.66 -28.15
C LEU A 217 -11.79 7.18 -26.70
N GLY A 218 -10.90 6.30 -26.20
CA GLY A 218 -10.92 5.81 -24.83
C GLY A 218 -10.75 6.90 -23.77
N VAL A 219 -9.73 7.77 -23.90
CA VAL A 219 -9.50 8.86 -22.93
C VAL A 219 -10.55 9.97 -23.04
N ALA A 220 -11.04 10.29 -24.24
CA ALA A 220 -12.10 11.27 -24.43
C ALA A 220 -13.44 10.81 -23.82
N TRP A 221 -13.81 9.53 -24.03
CA TRP A 221 -14.96 8.92 -23.35
C TRP A 221 -14.79 8.93 -21.84
N TRP A 222 -13.60 8.60 -21.33
CA TRP A 222 -13.32 8.58 -19.91
C TRP A 222 -13.39 9.98 -19.29
N TYR A 223 -12.77 10.98 -19.94
CA TYR A 223 -12.80 12.38 -19.50
C TYR A 223 -14.25 12.91 -19.45
N ARG A 224 -15.05 12.65 -20.50
CA ARG A 224 -16.49 12.97 -20.52
C ARG A 224 -17.22 12.31 -19.34
N SER A 225 -16.89 11.07 -18.99
CA SER A 225 -17.49 10.37 -17.84
C SER A 225 -17.10 10.96 -16.48
N ILE A 226 -15.89 11.53 -16.34
CA ILE A 226 -15.44 12.26 -15.14
C ILE A 226 -16.24 13.56 -15.02
N VAL A 227 -16.29 14.37 -16.08
CA VAL A 227 -17.03 15.64 -16.10
C VAL A 227 -18.52 15.42 -15.83
N ALA A 228 -19.13 14.38 -16.41
CA ALA A 228 -20.53 14.04 -16.14
C ALA A 228 -20.78 13.73 -14.65
N ARG A 229 -19.95 12.88 -14.02
CA ARG A 229 -20.07 12.52 -12.60
C ARG A 229 -19.89 13.72 -11.66
N LEU A 230 -19.03 14.68 -12.04
CA LEU A 230 -18.82 15.91 -11.27
C LEU A 230 -19.96 16.91 -11.42
N ARG A 231 -20.73 16.88 -12.53
CA ARG A 231 -21.94 17.69 -12.72
C ARG A 231 -23.16 17.12 -11.98
N THR A 232 -23.25 15.81 -11.81
CA THR A 232 -24.42 15.15 -11.19
C THR A 232 -24.36 15.07 -9.67
N LYS A 233 -23.29 15.57 -9.03
CA LYS A 233 -23.20 15.58 -7.56
C LYS A 233 -23.92 16.84 -7.06
N PRO A 234 -24.95 16.72 -6.21
CA PRO A 234 -25.59 17.90 -5.62
C PRO A 234 -24.55 18.75 -4.87
N ALA A 235 -24.68 20.06 -4.96
CA ALA A 235 -23.96 20.98 -4.09
C ALA A 235 -24.55 20.82 -2.68
N GLY A 236 -23.87 20.04 -1.84
CA GLY A 236 -24.28 19.85 -0.45
C GLY A 236 -23.80 21.02 0.40
N ASP A 237 -24.76 21.73 0.98
CA ASP A 237 -24.73 22.46 2.26
C ASP A 237 -23.39 23.14 2.63
N ALA A 238 -22.83 23.89 1.70
CA ALA A 238 -21.83 24.92 2.00
C ALA A 238 -22.54 26.26 2.10
N HIS A 239 -22.65 26.80 3.31
CA HIS A 239 -23.14 28.16 3.54
C HIS A 239 -22.20 29.19 2.91
N GLY A 240 -22.77 30.20 2.26
CA GLY A 240 -22.06 31.44 1.89
C GLY A 240 -21.56 31.50 0.46
N GLU A 241 -22.11 32.47 -0.28
CA GLU A 241 -21.62 33.04 -1.55
C GLU A 241 -21.60 32.13 -2.79
N VAL A 242 -22.34 32.57 -3.81
CA VAL A 242 -22.19 32.12 -5.20
C VAL A 242 -20.83 32.62 -5.69
N PRO A 243 -19.90 31.75 -6.13
CA PRO A 243 -18.62 32.21 -6.67
C PRO A 243 -18.84 33.06 -7.92
N GLU A 244 -18.26 34.26 -7.91
CA GLU A 244 -18.28 35.22 -9.02
C GLU A 244 -17.83 34.60 -10.35
N ASP A 245 -18.20 35.30 -11.44
CA ASP A 245 -17.93 34.93 -12.83
C ASP A 245 -16.61 34.21 -13.07
N ALA A 246 -16.70 32.99 -13.60
CA ALA A 246 -15.55 32.16 -13.93
C ALA A 246 -14.57 32.94 -14.82
N ALA A 247 -13.43 33.31 -14.22
CA ALA A 247 -12.45 34.28 -14.70
C ALA A 247 -12.34 34.36 -16.24
N PRO A 248 -12.29 35.58 -16.83
CA PRO A 248 -12.33 35.79 -18.27
C PRO A 248 -11.42 34.81 -19.03
N PRO A 249 -11.88 34.17 -20.14
CA PRO A 249 -11.09 33.15 -20.82
C PRO A 249 -9.66 33.58 -21.17
N ALA A 250 -9.44 34.87 -21.41
CA ALA A 250 -8.14 35.48 -21.65
C ALA A 250 -7.21 35.54 -20.42
N THR A 251 -7.73 35.77 -19.20
CA THR A 251 -6.91 35.78 -17.98
C THR A 251 -6.52 34.36 -17.59
N LEU A 252 -7.47 33.41 -17.62
CA LEU A 252 -7.19 31.99 -17.40
C LEU A 252 -6.17 31.43 -18.40
N ALA A 253 -6.25 31.84 -19.68
CA ALA A 253 -5.27 31.45 -20.69
C ALA A 253 -3.89 32.07 -20.43
N ARG A 254 -3.82 33.35 -20.03
CA ARG A 254 -2.55 34.02 -19.69
C ARG A 254 -1.85 33.34 -18.50
N ASP A 255 -2.59 33.07 -17.43
CA ASP A 255 -2.10 32.33 -16.24
C ASP A 255 -1.58 30.94 -16.63
N PHE A 256 -2.36 30.19 -17.42
CA PHE A 256 -2.00 28.86 -17.88
C PHE A 256 -0.70 28.87 -18.68
N TRP A 257 -0.60 29.72 -19.72
CA TRP A 257 0.58 29.75 -20.59
C TRP A 257 1.81 30.34 -19.91
N GLY A 258 1.66 31.32 -19.03
CA GLY A 258 2.76 31.87 -18.23
C GLY A 258 3.43 30.82 -17.31
N PHE A 259 2.64 29.92 -16.72
CA PHE A 259 3.15 28.81 -15.92
C PHE A 259 3.72 27.65 -16.77
N THR A 260 3.13 27.42 -17.95
CA THR A 260 3.38 26.23 -18.78
C THR A 260 4.59 26.40 -19.70
N ALA A 261 4.74 27.54 -20.38
CA ALA A 261 5.76 27.73 -21.41
C ALA A 261 7.21 27.49 -20.93
N PRO A 262 7.65 27.96 -19.74
CA PRO A 262 9.00 27.66 -19.24
C PRO A 262 9.24 26.17 -18.97
N ARG A 263 8.19 25.42 -18.61
CA ARG A 263 8.27 23.97 -18.36
C ARG A 263 8.21 23.14 -19.64
N ALA A 264 7.54 23.64 -20.67
CA ALA A 264 7.53 23.05 -22.00
C ALA A 264 8.94 22.83 -22.54
N VAL A 265 9.82 23.83 -22.42
CA VAL A 265 11.23 23.73 -22.82
C VAL A 265 11.93 22.56 -22.12
N GLY A 266 11.74 22.41 -20.80
CA GLY A 266 12.33 21.30 -20.04
C GLY A 266 11.82 19.94 -20.49
N ARG A 267 10.52 19.83 -20.79
CA ARG A 267 9.90 18.60 -21.30
C ARG A 267 10.43 18.24 -22.69
N ILE A 268 10.57 19.23 -23.58
CA ILE A 268 11.13 19.07 -24.93
C ILE A 268 12.59 18.62 -24.83
N CYS A 269 13.42 19.30 -24.04
CA CYS A 269 14.83 18.91 -23.84
C CYS A 269 14.95 17.48 -23.29
N GLN A 270 14.10 17.09 -22.34
CA GLN A 270 14.08 15.74 -21.79
C GLN A 270 13.72 14.67 -22.84
N VAL A 271 12.72 14.92 -23.70
CA VAL A 271 12.34 13.97 -24.75
C VAL A 271 13.40 13.91 -25.85
N ALA A 272 13.98 15.06 -26.22
CA ALA A 272 15.10 15.11 -27.15
C ALA A 272 16.28 14.25 -26.63
N LEU A 273 16.73 14.44 -25.38
CA LEU A 273 17.81 13.68 -24.74
C LEU A 273 17.55 12.15 -24.62
N GLN A 274 16.31 11.70 -24.86
CA GLN A 274 15.92 10.29 -24.85
C GLN A 274 15.72 9.69 -26.25
N ARG A 275 15.75 10.51 -27.30
CA ARG A 275 15.32 10.13 -28.67
C ARG A 275 16.25 10.64 -29.77
N SER A 276 17.00 11.72 -29.55
CA SER A 276 17.92 12.34 -30.53
C SER A 276 18.91 11.33 -31.06
N ASP A 277 19.58 10.57 -30.19
CA ASP A 277 20.55 9.54 -30.58
C ASP A 277 20.05 8.60 -31.66
N ILE A 278 18.83 8.08 -31.54
CA ILE A 278 18.29 7.09 -32.50
C ILE A 278 18.11 7.74 -33.87
N VAL A 279 17.69 9.01 -33.91
CA VAL A 279 17.50 9.81 -35.11
C VAL A 279 18.85 10.20 -35.72
N LEU A 280 19.82 10.64 -34.90
CA LEU A 280 21.14 11.07 -35.32
C LEU A 280 22.03 9.88 -35.75
N VAL A 281 21.96 8.73 -35.08
CA VAL A 281 22.64 7.49 -35.50
C VAL A 281 22.08 6.97 -36.82
N ALA A 282 20.77 7.11 -37.06
CA ALA A 282 20.18 6.80 -38.37
C ALA A 282 20.73 7.72 -39.47
N ALA A 283 20.80 9.03 -39.19
CA ALA A 283 21.23 10.04 -40.15
C ALA A 283 22.75 10.12 -40.41
N LEU A 284 23.57 9.77 -39.41
CA LEU A 284 25.04 9.88 -39.50
C LEU A 284 25.72 8.55 -39.90
N LEU A 285 24.99 7.42 -39.88
CA LEU A 285 25.53 6.10 -40.22
C LEU A 285 24.59 5.30 -41.13
N SER A 286 23.48 4.81 -40.57
CA SER A 286 22.42 4.09 -41.29
C SER A 286 21.27 3.70 -40.34
N PRO A 287 20.07 3.43 -40.88
CA PRO A 287 18.98 2.80 -40.12
C PRO A 287 19.40 1.52 -39.40
N ARG A 288 20.22 0.66 -40.03
CA ARG A 288 20.73 -0.57 -39.42
C ARG A 288 21.47 -0.31 -38.10
N HIS A 289 22.32 0.71 -38.06
CA HIS A 289 23.00 1.10 -36.83
C HIS A 289 22.04 1.66 -35.78
N ALA A 290 21.01 2.40 -36.18
CA ALA A 290 19.96 2.87 -35.28
C ALA A 290 19.17 1.71 -34.66
N ALA A 291 18.93 0.60 -35.37
CA ALA A 291 18.33 -0.60 -34.79
C ALA A 291 19.20 -1.22 -33.70
N VAL A 292 20.50 -1.40 -33.97
CA VAL A 292 21.46 -1.97 -33.00
C VAL A 292 21.60 -1.09 -31.77
N TYR A 293 21.70 0.23 -31.93
CA TYR A 293 21.70 1.19 -30.83
C TYR A 293 20.39 1.15 -30.03
N THR A 294 19.25 1.08 -30.72
CA THR A 294 17.92 1.00 -30.09
C THR A 294 17.74 -0.26 -29.27
N ALA A 295 18.31 -1.39 -29.68
CA ALA A 295 18.31 -2.65 -28.94
C ALA A 295 19.24 -2.57 -27.71
N ALA A 296 20.48 -2.10 -27.89
CA ALA A 296 21.48 -1.98 -26.82
C ALA A 296 21.00 -1.10 -25.65
N THR A 297 20.23 -0.05 -25.94
CA THR A 297 19.69 0.87 -24.92
C THR A 297 18.50 0.31 -24.11
N ARG A 298 17.88 -0.81 -24.50
CA ARG A 298 16.66 -1.31 -23.83
C ARG A 298 16.87 -1.82 -22.41
N PHE A 299 18.02 -2.42 -22.12
CA PHE A 299 18.30 -2.98 -20.79
C PHE A 299 18.38 -1.90 -19.69
N LEU A 300 18.74 -0.67 -20.07
CA LEU A 300 18.84 0.49 -19.19
C LEU A 300 17.47 0.85 -18.57
N VAL A 301 16.38 0.58 -19.29
CA VAL A 301 15.01 0.86 -18.83
C VAL A 301 14.67 0.08 -17.56
N LEU A 302 15.19 -1.15 -17.40
CA LEU A 302 14.88 -2.00 -16.25
C LEU A 302 15.37 -1.38 -14.93
N GLY A 303 16.58 -0.83 -14.89
CA GLY A 303 17.10 -0.12 -13.72
C GLY A 303 16.39 1.23 -13.50
N GLN A 304 15.98 1.92 -14.56
CA GLN A 304 15.22 3.17 -14.46
C GLN A 304 13.83 2.98 -13.82
N LEU A 305 13.19 1.81 -13.98
CA LEU A 305 11.93 1.50 -13.28
C LEU A 305 12.14 1.46 -11.75
N GLY A 306 13.26 0.91 -11.28
CA GLY A 306 13.65 0.94 -9.87
C GLY A 306 13.91 2.36 -9.35
N VAL A 307 14.62 3.18 -10.14
CA VAL A 307 14.87 4.60 -9.85
C VAL A 307 13.54 5.36 -9.65
N GLN A 308 12.58 5.18 -10.55
CA GLN A 308 11.27 5.85 -10.47
C GLN A 308 10.46 5.43 -9.23
N ALA A 309 10.55 4.16 -8.82
CA ALA A 309 9.89 3.67 -7.62
C ALA A 309 10.40 4.36 -6.35
N ILE A 310 11.73 4.50 -6.20
CA ILE A 310 12.33 5.22 -5.06
C ILE A 310 11.99 6.72 -5.12
N GLN A 311 12.06 7.34 -6.30
CA GLN A 311 11.78 8.78 -6.45
C GLN A 311 10.36 9.19 -6.05
N GLN A 312 9.34 8.33 -6.29
CA GLN A 312 7.96 8.61 -5.89
C GLN A 312 7.77 8.63 -4.36
N VAL A 313 8.55 7.85 -3.62
CA VAL A 313 8.53 7.84 -2.13
C VAL A 313 9.37 9.00 -1.58
N LEU A 314 10.52 9.29 -2.22
CA LEU A 314 11.46 10.31 -1.79
C LEU A 314 10.94 11.75 -1.99
N GLN A 315 10.20 12.03 -3.07
CA GLN A 315 9.73 13.38 -3.41
C GLN A 315 8.91 14.05 -2.28
N PRO A 316 7.83 13.46 -1.74
CA PRO A 316 7.05 14.08 -0.66
C PRO A 316 7.86 14.26 0.63
N GLN A 317 8.77 13.33 0.95
CA GLN A 317 9.60 13.41 2.15
C GLN A 317 10.58 14.58 2.06
N LEU A 318 11.31 14.72 0.95
CA LEU A 318 12.21 15.85 0.72
C LEU A 318 11.47 17.18 0.71
N ALA A 319 10.31 17.27 0.08
CA ALA A 319 9.49 18.49 0.10
C ALA A 319 9.13 18.91 1.53
N GLY A 320 8.69 17.96 2.37
CA GLY A 320 8.39 18.22 3.78
C GLY A 320 9.61 18.58 4.62
N LEU A 321 10.77 17.97 4.37
CA LEU A 321 12.01 18.27 5.08
C LEU A 321 12.55 19.66 4.72
N PHE A 322 12.55 20.03 3.43
CA PHE A 322 12.90 21.39 2.99
C PHE A 322 11.94 22.44 3.54
N ALA A 323 10.63 22.15 3.59
CA ALA A 323 9.64 23.06 4.17
C ALA A 323 9.84 23.31 5.67
N ARG A 324 10.48 22.38 6.40
CA ARG A 324 10.85 22.53 7.82
C ARG A 324 12.28 23.05 8.05
N GLY A 325 13.06 23.26 6.99
CA GLY A 325 14.47 23.65 7.10
C GLY A 325 15.43 22.54 7.60
N ASP A 326 14.97 21.29 7.70
CA ASP A 326 15.74 20.17 8.26
C ASP A 326 16.74 19.59 7.23
N LEU A 327 17.88 20.27 7.08
CA LEU A 327 18.95 19.83 6.17
C LEU A 327 19.65 18.54 6.64
N ALA A 328 19.59 18.20 7.92
CA ALA A 328 20.14 16.95 8.45
C ALA A 328 19.29 15.75 7.98
N GLY A 329 17.96 15.83 8.14
CA GLY A 329 17.02 14.85 7.62
C GLY A 329 17.03 14.77 6.09
N VAL A 330 17.22 15.89 5.36
CA VAL A 330 17.46 15.88 3.90
C VAL A 330 18.69 15.03 3.57
N ARG A 331 19.82 15.23 4.27
CA ARG A 331 21.06 14.49 4.03
C ARG A 331 20.89 12.99 4.28
N GLU A 332 20.25 12.62 5.39
CA GLU A 332 20.00 11.22 5.74
C GLU A 332 19.08 10.55 4.72
N SER A 333 17.92 11.15 4.44
CA SER A 333 16.94 10.64 3.48
C SER A 333 17.52 10.51 2.07
N PHE A 334 18.38 11.46 1.66
CA PHE A 334 19.05 11.43 0.36
C PHE A 334 20.13 10.34 0.26
N SER A 335 20.97 10.16 1.29
CA SER A 335 21.97 9.09 1.36
C SER A 335 21.31 7.70 1.40
N THR A 336 20.36 7.48 2.31
CA THR A 336 19.65 6.20 2.47
C THR A 336 18.88 5.82 1.20
N SER A 337 18.17 6.77 0.59
CA SER A 337 17.45 6.52 -0.67
C SER A 337 18.39 6.28 -1.85
N THR A 338 19.59 6.88 -1.86
CA THR A 338 20.61 6.57 -2.87
C THR A 338 21.11 5.14 -2.70
N ALA A 339 21.36 4.69 -1.46
CA ALA A 339 21.75 3.30 -1.19
C ALA A 339 20.66 2.30 -1.63
N TRP A 340 19.37 2.57 -1.38
CA TRP A 340 18.26 1.73 -1.86
C TRP A 340 18.15 1.70 -3.39
N LEU A 341 18.32 2.86 -4.03
CA LEU A 341 18.28 3.02 -5.48
C LEU A 341 19.43 2.27 -6.15
N MET A 342 20.65 2.36 -5.59
CA MET A 342 21.78 1.53 -6.00
C MET A 342 21.50 0.05 -5.77
N ALA A 343 20.90 -0.32 -4.63
CA ALA A 343 20.71 -1.71 -4.26
C ALA A 343 19.81 -2.48 -5.25
N ILE A 344 18.88 -1.77 -5.90
CA ILE A 344 18.02 -2.29 -6.97
C ILE A 344 18.70 -2.18 -8.35
N ALA A 345 19.29 -1.03 -8.66
CA ALA A 345 19.73 -0.72 -10.02
C ALA A 345 21.11 -1.31 -10.37
N TRP A 346 22.04 -1.39 -9.42
CA TRP A 346 23.41 -1.87 -9.66
C TRP A 346 23.46 -3.34 -10.10
N PRO A 347 22.74 -4.29 -9.46
CA PRO A 347 22.65 -5.66 -9.96
C PRO A 347 22.20 -5.72 -11.41
N ILE A 348 21.17 -4.93 -11.79
CA ILE A 348 20.61 -4.93 -13.15
C ILE A 348 21.66 -4.43 -14.16
N TYR A 349 22.36 -3.33 -13.89
CA TYR A 349 23.34 -2.78 -14.82
C TYR A 349 24.62 -3.61 -14.90
N LEU A 350 25.12 -4.14 -13.77
CA LEU A 350 26.28 -5.04 -13.76
C LEU A 350 25.99 -6.34 -14.53
N CYS A 351 24.84 -6.97 -14.27
CA CYS A 351 24.38 -8.12 -15.06
C CYS A 351 24.24 -7.76 -16.54
N SER A 352 23.74 -6.56 -16.86
CA SER A 352 23.59 -6.11 -18.25
C SER A 352 24.94 -5.92 -18.95
N ALA A 353 25.98 -5.47 -18.23
CA ALA A 353 27.32 -5.30 -18.77
C ALA A 353 27.98 -6.66 -19.06
N VAL A 354 27.98 -7.59 -18.09
CA VAL A 354 28.64 -8.91 -18.26
C VAL A 354 27.85 -9.80 -19.20
N ALA A 355 26.52 -9.89 -19.05
CA ALA A 355 25.68 -10.72 -19.91
C ALA A 355 25.33 -10.07 -21.26
N ALA A 356 25.91 -8.91 -21.61
CA ALA A 356 25.66 -8.22 -22.89
C ALA A 356 25.70 -9.13 -24.14
N PRO A 357 26.64 -10.08 -24.30
CA PRO A 357 26.67 -10.99 -25.45
C PRO A 357 25.45 -11.93 -25.51
N VAL A 358 24.88 -12.31 -24.37
CA VAL A 358 23.70 -13.20 -24.28
C VAL A 358 22.42 -12.39 -24.43
N LEU A 359 22.38 -11.20 -23.82
CA LEU A 359 21.24 -10.30 -23.86
C LEU A 359 20.95 -9.77 -25.27
N LEU A 360 21.98 -9.43 -26.05
CA LEU A 360 21.80 -8.93 -27.42
C LEU A 360 21.27 -10.00 -28.39
N LYS A 361 21.52 -11.29 -28.15
CA LYS A 361 20.97 -12.41 -28.95
C LYS A 361 19.44 -12.48 -28.93
N VAL A 362 18.79 -11.92 -27.90
CA VAL A 362 17.32 -11.85 -27.79
C VAL A 362 16.70 -11.01 -28.91
N PHE A 363 17.47 -10.11 -29.54
CA PHE A 363 17.01 -9.29 -30.68
C PHE A 363 17.31 -9.93 -32.05
N GLY A 364 17.95 -11.09 -32.09
CA GLY A 364 18.30 -11.80 -33.33
C GLY A 364 19.74 -11.56 -33.80
N GLY A 365 20.05 -12.07 -34.99
CA GLY A 365 21.40 -12.02 -35.58
C GLY A 365 21.89 -10.59 -35.83
N GLY A 366 23.19 -10.36 -35.64
CA GLY A 366 23.85 -9.08 -35.94
C GLY A 366 23.63 -7.96 -34.92
N TYR A 367 22.84 -8.16 -33.86
CA TYR A 367 22.68 -7.17 -32.79
C TYR A 367 23.84 -7.17 -31.78
N GLU A 368 24.68 -8.21 -31.78
CA GLU A 368 25.87 -8.34 -30.91
C GLU A 368 26.90 -7.21 -31.11
N ALA A 369 26.89 -6.53 -32.27
CA ALA A 369 27.68 -5.33 -32.52
C ALA A 369 27.42 -4.20 -31.49
N GLY A 370 26.25 -4.21 -30.82
CA GLY A 370 25.92 -3.28 -29.74
C GLY A 370 26.62 -3.55 -28.40
N ARG A 371 27.46 -4.60 -28.27
CA ARG A 371 28.09 -5.00 -26.99
C ARG A 371 28.80 -3.84 -26.28
N ALA A 372 29.62 -3.07 -27.00
CA ALA A 372 30.33 -1.93 -26.43
C ALA A 372 29.38 -0.84 -25.92
N THR A 373 28.32 -0.53 -26.68
CA THR A 373 27.25 0.40 -26.29
C THR A 373 26.57 -0.05 -24.99
N VAL A 374 26.23 -1.33 -24.84
CA VAL A 374 25.62 -1.86 -23.59
C VAL A 374 26.55 -1.66 -22.40
N VAL A 375 27.83 -2.01 -22.53
CA VAL A 375 28.81 -1.91 -21.44
C VAL A 375 29.05 -0.46 -21.02
N ILE A 376 29.31 0.45 -21.97
CA ILE A 376 29.56 1.87 -21.69
C ILE A 376 28.36 2.49 -20.97
N LEU A 377 27.14 2.23 -21.46
CA LEU A 377 25.94 2.80 -20.88
C LEU A 377 25.61 2.16 -19.52
N ALA A 378 25.83 0.87 -19.34
CA ALA A 378 25.67 0.21 -18.04
C ALA A 378 26.60 0.82 -16.98
N LEU A 379 27.89 0.99 -17.28
CA LEU A 379 28.86 1.65 -16.41
C LEU A 379 28.47 3.10 -16.10
N THR A 380 27.98 3.82 -17.12
CA THR A 380 27.43 5.19 -16.97
C THR A 380 26.24 5.22 -16.01
N MET A 381 25.34 4.25 -16.08
CA MET A 381 24.20 4.18 -15.17
C MET A 381 24.62 3.83 -13.74
N LEU A 382 25.68 3.04 -13.52
CA LEU A 382 26.24 2.80 -12.18
C LEU A 382 26.71 4.12 -11.56
N ALA A 383 27.49 4.92 -12.29
CA ALA A 383 27.92 6.25 -11.86
C ALA A 383 26.75 7.21 -11.61
N THR A 384 25.79 7.26 -12.55
CA THR A 384 24.55 8.06 -12.46
C THR A 384 23.68 7.69 -11.25
N THR A 385 23.64 6.41 -10.87
CA THR A 385 22.87 5.97 -9.71
C THR A 385 23.61 6.19 -8.40
N ALA A 386 24.95 6.18 -8.39
CA ALA A 386 25.76 6.56 -7.21
C ALA A 386 25.63 8.05 -6.83
N THR A 387 25.41 8.94 -7.80
CA THR A 387 25.08 10.35 -7.52
C THR A 387 23.69 10.53 -6.89
N GLY A 388 22.83 9.50 -6.90
CA GLY A 388 21.49 9.59 -6.36
C GLY A 388 20.57 10.52 -7.16
N SER A 389 19.38 10.80 -6.62
CA SER A 389 18.36 11.61 -7.30
C SER A 389 18.56 13.13 -7.13
N VAL A 390 19.73 13.66 -7.47
CA VAL A 390 20.09 15.09 -7.29
C VAL A 390 19.10 16.07 -7.94
N ASP A 391 18.58 15.74 -9.13
CA ASP A 391 17.62 16.56 -9.85
C ASP A 391 16.27 16.68 -9.08
N VAL A 392 15.90 15.62 -8.36
CA VAL A 392 14.74 15.62 -7.44
C VAL A 392 15.00 16.54 -6.24
N VAL A 393 16.21 16.52 -5.67
CA VAL A 393 16.58 17.42 -4.55
C VAL A 393 16.45 18.88 -4.98
N LEU A 394 16.98 19.26 -6.15
CA LEU A 394 16.83 20.62 -6.68
C LEU A 394 15.36 21.00 -6.92
N LEU A 395 14.56 20.08 -7.48
CA LEU A 395 13.15 20.35 -7.77
C LEU A 395 12.33 20.54 -6.50
N MET A 396 12.54 19.71 -5.46
CA MET A 396 11.85 19.82 -4.17
C MET A 396 12.33 21.04 -3.37
N ALA A 397 13.58 21.49 -3.58
CA ALA A 397 14.09 22.74 -3.05
C ALA A 397 13.70 23.98 -3.90
N GLY A 398 12.72 23.86 -4.79
CA GLY A 398 12.15 24.95 -5.59
C GLY A 398 12.99 25.41 -6.80
N ARG A 399 14.16 24.81 -7.05
CA ARG A 399 15.15 25.27 -8.04
C ARG A 399 14.91 24.74 -9.47
N SER A 400 13.65 24.77 -9.92
CA SER A 400 13.23 24.25 -11.24
C SER A 400 14.00 24.87 -12.43
N ARG A 401 14.35 26.16 -12.37
CA ARG A 401 15.17 26.83 -13.41
C ARG A 401 16.59 26.25 -13.49
N GLN A 402 17.18 25.83 -12.38
CA GLN A 402 18.52 25.21 -12.39
C GLN A 402 18.46 23.82 -13.01
N SER A 403 17.45 23.01 -12.65
CA SER A 403 17.17 21.73 -13.31
C SER A 403 16.98 21.87 -14.83
N LEU A 404 16.23 22.90 -15.29
CA LEU A 404 16.07 23.20 -16.71
C LEU A 404 17.41 23.46 -17.40
N VAL A 405 18.25 24.34 -16.84
CA VAL A 405 19.58 24.65 -17.39
C VAL A 405 20.47 23.41 -17.44
N ASN A 406 20.44 22.56 -16.41
CA ASN A 406 21.22 21.32 -16.37
C ASN A 406 20.80 20.33 -17.46
N ASN A 407 19.49 20.15 -17.68
CA ASN A 407 18.97 19.27 -18.73
C ASN A 407 19.24 19.83 -20.15
N ALA A 408 19.17 21.16 -20.33
CA ALA A 408 19.53 21.81 -21.60
C ALA A 408 21.03 21.70 -21.90
N ALA A 409 21.90 21.93 -20.90
CA ALA A 409 23.35 21.77 -21.05
C ALA A 409 23.73 20.32 -21.39
N ALA A 410 23.09 19.33 -20.75
CA ALA A 410 23.27 17.92 -21.07
C ALA A 410 22.89 17.62 -22.54
N LEU A 411 21.75 18.13 -23.03
CA LEU A 411 21.33 17.95 -24.43
C LEU A 411 22.28 18.60 -25.44
N VAL A 412 22.84 19.78 -25.15
CA VAL A 412 23.83 20.42 -26.02
C VAL A 412 25.10 19.57 -26.10
N VAL A 413 25.59 19.07 -24.96
CA VAL A 413 26.76 18.17 -24.91
C VAL A 413 26.50 16.87 -25.66
N ASP A 414 25.31 16.28 -25.48
CA ASP A 414 24.84 15.08 -26.17
C ASP A 414 24.91 15.24 -27.70
N VAL A 415 24.17 16.21 -28.24
CA VAL A 415 24.06 16.42 -29.69
C VAL A 415 25.41 16.79 -30.31
N VAL A 416 26.21 17.65 -29.67
CA VAL A 416 27.54 18.03 -30.16
C VAL A 416 28.48 16.82 -30.20
N LEU A 417 28.52 16.01 -29.13
CA LEU A 417 29.37 14.83 -29.10
C LEU A 417 28.88 13.72 -30.02
N VAL A 418 27.57 13.56 -30.22
CA VAL A 418 27.02 12.63 -31.22
C VAL A 418 27.53 13.01 -32.62
N VAL A 419 27.38 14.28 -33.03
CA VAL A 419 27.84 14.75 -34.35
C VAL A 419 29.35 14.59 -34.54
N VAL A 420 30.15 14.76 -33.47
CA VAL A 420 31.63 14.65 -33.55
C VAL A 420 32.14 13.20 -33.47
N LEU A 421 31.53 12.37 -32.62
CA LEU A 421 32.04 11.02 -32.31
C LEU A 421 31.41 9.91 -33.17
N VAL A 422 30.13 10.02 -33.54
CA VAL A 422 29.44 8.95 -34.30
C VAL A 422 30.11 8.67 -35.64
N PRO A 423 30.51 9.67 -36.46
CA PRO A 423 31.20 9.41 -37.73
C PRO A 423 32.57 8.70 -37.58
N ARG A 424 33.19 8.75 -36.39
CA ARG A 424 34.53 8.17 -36.13
C ARG A 424 34.48 6.85 -35.36
N LEU A 425 33.53 6.70 -34.44
CA LEU A 425 33.42 5.59 -33.47
C LEU A 425 32.12 4.80 -33.61
N GLY A 426 31.30 5.09 -34.63
CA GLY A 426 30.03 4.44 -34.87
C GLY A 426 29.04 4.59 -33.71
N ILE A 427 28.25 3.54 -33.46
CA ILE A 427 27.30 3.47 -32.33
C ILE A 427 27.96 3.51 -30.94
N THR A 428 29.27 3.25 -30.87
CA THR A 428 30.08 3.42 -29.64
C THR A 428 30.30 4.91 -29.36
N GLY A 429 30.45 5.73 -30.41
CA GLY A 429 30.52 7.19 -30.30
C GLY A 429 29.25 7.79 -29.69
N ALA A 430 28.07 7.31 -30.11
CA ALA A 430 26.79 7.71 -29.51
C ALA A 430 26.71 7.32 -28.02
N ALA A 431 27.17 6.11 -27.67
CA ALA A 431 27.21 5.66 -26.28
C ALA A 431 28.09 6.56 -25.39
N ILE A 432 29.22 7.03 -25.91
CA ILE A 432 30.16 7.94 -25.21
C ILE A 432 29.57 9.35 -25.10
N ALA A 433 28.91 9.85 -26.15
CA ALA A 433 28.21 11.13 -26.13
C ALA A 433 27.11 11.16 -25.05
N TRP A 434 26.24 10.15 -25.03
CA TRP A 434 25.19 10.03 -24.03
C TRP A 434 25.76 9.83 -22.62
N ALA A 435 26.89 9.11 -22.48
CA ALA A 435 27.60 8.99 -21.21
C ALA A 435 28.11 10.33 -20.68
N ALA A 436 28.69 11.18 -21.53
CA ALA A 436 29.13 12.52 -21.17
C ALA A 436 27.94 13.45 -20.83
N ALA A 437 26.85 13.38 -21.60
CA ALA A 437 25.62 14.12 -21.32
C ALA A 437 25.02 13.73 -19.95
N LEU A 438 25.02 12.43 -19.61
CA LEU A 438 24.60 11.95 -18.29
C LEU A 438 25.57 12.38 -17.18
N ALA A 439 26.88 12.38 -17.44
CA ALA A 439 27.84 12.92 -16.48
C ALA A 439 27.54 14.38 -16.14
N VAL A 440 27.28 15.24 -17.14
CA VAL A 440 26.84 16.64 -16.93
C VAL A 440 25.51 16.70 -16.17
N ARG A 441 24.52 15.89 -16.57
CA ARG A 441 23.18 15.86 -15.97
C ARG A 441 23.16 15.42 -14.50
N ASN A 442 24.22 14.81 -13.99
CA ASN A 442 24.34 14.41 -12.58
C ASN A 442 25.37 15.22 -11.78
N THR A 443 26.54 15.52 -12.35
CA THR A 443 27.60 16.26 -11.66
C THR A 443 27.26 17.72 -11.43
N LEU A 444 26.67 18.41 -12.43
CA LEU A 444 26.30 19.81 -12.33
C LEU A 444 25.22 20.05 -11.25
N PRO A 445 24.09 19.30 -11.19
CA PRO A 445 23.16 19.40 -10.07
C PRO A 445 23.75 18.93 -8.74
N MET A 446 24.62 17.91 -8.69
CA MET A 446 25.31 17.53 -7.45
C MET A 446 26.15 18.70 -6.89
N LEU A 447 26.90 19.41 -7.74
CA LEU A 447 27.67 20.59 -7.33
C LEU A 447 26.76 21.74 -6.86
N GLN A 448 25.61 21.95 -7.51
CA GLN A 448 24.62 22.95 -7.09
C GLN A 448 24.01 22.60 -5.73
N VAL A 449 23.62 21.35 -5.50
CA VAL A 449 23.08 20.85 -4.22
C VAL A 449 24.13 20.96 -3.11
N ARG A 450 25.36 20.52 -3.36
CA ARG A 450 26.46 20.61 -2.38
C ARG A 450 26.77 22.05 -1.98
N ARG A 451 26.83 22.98 -2.95
CA ARG A 451 27.09 24.41 -2.68
C ARG A 451 25.93 25.11 -1.98
N ALA A 452 24.69 24.73 -2.28
CA ALA A 452 23.49 25.39 -1.73
C ALA A 452 23.03 24.85 -0.38
N TYR A 453 23.27 23.56 -0.11
CA TYR A 453 22.67 22.85 1.04
C TYR A 453 23.68 22.01 1.84
N GLY A 454 24.94 21.89 1.41
CA GLY A 454 25.95 21.06 2.09
C GLY A 454 25.74 19.55 1.99
N VAL A 455 24.73 19.10 1.22
CA VAL A 455 24.32 17.69 1.12
C VAL A 455 25.08 16.96 -0.01
N MET A 456 25.42 15.70 0.22
CA MET A 456 25.95 14.75 -0.77
C MET A 456 25.31 13.36 -0.58
N SER A 457 25.35 12.51 -1.61
CA SER A 457 24.77 11.16 -1.57
C SER A 457 25.64 10.10 -0.88
N PHE A 458 26.90 10.41 -0.59
CA PHE A 458 27.87 9.44 -0.09
C PHE A 458 27.72 9.13 1.40
N GLY A 459 27.76 7.83 1.73
CA GLY A 459 27.75 7.32 3.10
C GLY A 459 28.08 5.82 3.18
N PRO A 460 28.21 5.24 4.39
CA PRO A 460 28.58 3.83 4.57
C PRO A 460 27.65 2.83 3.87
N ALA A 461 26.34 3.13 3.84
CA ALA A 461 25.33 2.31 3.17
C ALA A 461 25.56 2.23 1.64
N VAL A 462 25.93 3.35 1.02
CA VAL A 462 26.29 3.45 -0.40
C VAL A 462 27.54 2.63 -0.71
N LEU A 463 28.57 2.71 0.15
CA LEU A 463 29.79 1.91 -0.02
C LEU A 463 29.54 0.40 0.15
N TRP A 464 28.73 0.00 1.14
CA TRP A 464 28.36 -1.40 1.36
C TRP A 464 27.60 -2.00 0.17
N VAL A 465 26.62 -1.27 -0.36
CA VAL A 465 25.87 -1.68 -1.55
C VAL A 465 26.77 -1.72 -2.79
N ALA A 466 27.64 -0.73 -2.97
CA ALA A 466 28.58 -0.72 -4.09
C ALA A 466 29.51 -1.94 -4.07
N ALA A 467 30.14 -2.23 -2.94
CA ALA A 467 31.06 -3.36 -2.79
C ALA A 467 30.34 -4.70 -2.98
N SER A 468 29.18 -4.89 -2.33
CA SER A 468 28.43 -6.15 -2.42
C SER A 468 27.82 -6.41 -3.81
N ALA A 469 27.26 -5.38 -4.46
CA ALA A 469 26.71 -5.53 -5.81
C ALA A 469 27.83 -5.79 -6.85
N THR A 470 28.94 -5.04 -6.79
CA THR A 470 30.09 -5.23 -7.68
C THR A 470 30.74 -6.60 -7.50
N ALA A 471 30.86 -7.11 -6.27
CA ALA A 471 31.35 -8.45 -6.02
C ALA A 471 30.44 -9.53 -6.63
N CYS A 472 29.14 -9.49 -6.32
CA CYS A 472 28.17 -10.52 -6.74
C CYS A 472 27.84 -10.49 -8.24
N PHE A 473 27.76 -9.32 -8.87
CA PHE A 473 27.24 -9.18 -10.24
C PHE A 473 28.26 -8.64 -11.25
N GLY A 474 29.41 -8.15 -10.79
CA GLY A 474 30.55 -7.76 -11.64
C GLY A 474 31.66 -8.81 -11.59
N VAL A 475 32.35 -8.90 -10.46
CA VAL A 475 33.58 -9.69 -10.30
C VAL A 475 33.33 -11.19 -10.49
N VAL A 476 32.39 -11.79 -9.74
CA VAL A 476 32.14 -13.24 -9.85
C VAL A 476 31.71 -13.65 -11.27
N PRO A 477 30.75 -12.97 -11.94
CA PRO A 477 30.39 -13.29 -13.33
C PRO A 477 31.53 -13.11 -14.34
N LEU A 478 32.39 -12.10 -14.18
CA LEU A 478 33.58 -11.93 -15.02
C LEU A 478 34.59 -13.07 -14.82
N LEU A 479 34.80 -13.55 -13.59
CA LEU A 479 35.64 -14.71 -13.32
C LEU A 479 35.05 -16.00 -13.93
N VAL A 480 33.73 -16.13 -14.00
CA VAL A 480 33.07 -17.26 -14.68
C VAL A 480 33.28 -17.18 -16.20
N ASP A 481 33.25 -16.00 -16.82
CA ASP A 481 33.49 -15.82 -18.27
C ASP A 481 34.92 -16.24 -18.70
N LEU A 482 35.90 -16.12 -17.79
CA LEU A 482 37.27 -16.61 -18.02
C LEU A 482 37.36 -18.14 -18.13
N VAL A 483 36.38 -18.88 -17.60
CA VAL A 483 36.42 -20.36 -17.49
C VAL A 483 35.35 -21.02 -18.37
N ALA A 484 34.21 -20.36 -18.61
CA ALA A 484 33.12 -20.87 -19.44
C ALA A 484 32.49 -19.75 -20.29
N PRO A 485 32.34 -19.94 -21.62
CA PRO A 485 31.83 -18.90 -22.51
C PRO A 485 30.37 -18.53 -22.18
N MET A 486 30.09 -17.24 -22.05
CA MET A 486 28.75 -16.74 -21.73
C MET A 486 27.65 -17.27 -22.67
N ASN A 487 26.76 -18.07 -22.10
CA ASN A 487 25.52 -18.56 -22.70
C ASN A 487 24.38 -18.48 -21.67
N VAL A 488 23.14 -18.72 -22.11
CA VAL A 488 21.94 -18.59 -21.26
C VAL A 488 22.01 -19.47 -20.00
N GLY A 489 22.53 -20.70 -20.13
CA GLY A 489 22.69 -21.63 -19.01
C GLY A 489 23.70 -21.14 -17.98
N VAL A 490 24.86 -20.65 -18.44
CA VAL A 490 25.90 -20.05 -17.56
C VAL A 490 25.37 -18.80 -16.84
N VAL A 491 24.66 -17.92 -17.55
CA VAL A 491 24.06 -16.71 -16.96
C VAL A 491 23.04 -17.06 -15.87
N ILE A 492 22.13 -18.01 -16.12
CA ILE A 492 21.18 -18.47 -15.10
C ILE A 492 21.93 -19.13 -13.93
N GLY A 493 22.97 -19.91 -14.22
CA GLY A 493 23.79 -20.64 -13.26
C GLY A 493 24.46 -19.75 -12.21
N TRP A 494 25.00 -18.58 -12.58
CA TRP A 494 25.55 -17.63 -11.60
C TRP A 494 24.51 -16.65 -11.06
N LEU A 495 23.49 -16.25 -11.85
CA LEU A 495 22.54 -15.20 -11.45
C LEU A 495 21.71 -15.59 -10.22
N VAL A 496 21.20 -16.82 -10.18
CA VAL A 496 20.38 -17.31 -9.05
C VAL A 496 21.15 -17.35 -7.72
N PRO A 497 22.33 -18.00 -7.61
CA PRO A 497 23.10 -18.00 -6.37
C PRO A 497 23.62 -16.61 -6.00
N MET A 498 24.05 -15.78 -6.97
CA MET A 498 24.50 -14.41 -6.68
C MET A 498 23.37 -13.52 -6.15
N CYS A 499 22.13 -13.68 -6.64
CA CYS A 499 20.96 -13.03 -6.05
C CYS A 499 20.72 -13.46 -4.58
N ALA A 500 20.89 -14.75 -4.25
CA ALA A 500 20.74 -15.24 -2.88
C ALA A 500 21.85 -14.71 -1.94
N VAL A 501 23.11 -14.76 -2.38
CA VAL A 501 24.26 -14.20 -1.65
C VAL A 501 24.09 -12.70 -1.44
N TYR A 502 23.70 -11.96 -2.48
CA TYR A 502 23.48 -10.52 -2.39
C TYR A 502 22.33 -10.18 -1.42
N ALA A 503 21.21 -10.92 -1.45
CA ALA A 503 20.14 -10.75 -0.47
C ALA A 503 20.62 -10.98 0.97
N ALA A 504 21.50 -11.97 1.21
CA ALA A 504 22.11 -12.20 2.51
C ALA A 504 23.07 -11.07 2.92
N LEU A 505 23.84 -10.49 1.99
CA LEU A 505 24.71 -9.33 2.23
C LEU A 505 23.93 -8.04 2.53
N LEU A 506 22.80 -7.80 1.85
CA LEU A 506 21.89 -6.70 2.18
C LEU A 506 21.24 -6.91 3.55
N TRP A 507 20.85 -8.14 3.89
CA TRP A 507 20.30 -8.48 5.21
C TRP A 507 21.34 -8.30 6.33
N LYS A 508 22.60 -8.67 6.10
CA LYS A 508 23.72 -8.39 7.02
C LYS A 508 23.94 -6.88 7.18
N GLY A 509 23.83 -6.11 6.10
CA GLY A 509 23.92 -4.64 6.08
C GLY A 509 22.67 -3.89 6.57
N ARG A 510 21.64 -4.57 7.10
CA ARG A 510 20.30 -4.00 7.38
C ARG A 510 20.30 -2.74 8.24
N ASN A 511 21.26 -2.61 9.17
CA ASN A 511 21.38 -1.46 10.06
C ASN A 511 21.88 -0.21 9.31
N HIS A 512 22.94 -0.36 8.48
CA HIS A 512 23.43 0.74 7.63
C HIS A 512 22.40 1.15 6.58
N LEU A 513 21.64 0.18 6.05
CA LEU A 513 20.63 0.40 5.03
C LEU A 513 19.26 0.86 5.57
N GLN A 514 19.12 1.00 6.89
CA GLN A 514 17.85 1.35 7.55
C GLN A 514 16.66 0.54 7.02
N LEU A 515 16.83 -0.78 6.80
CA LEU A 515 15.79 -1.60 6.17
C LEU A 515 14.49 -1.71 6.99
N GLY A 516 14.52 -1.35 8.28
CA GLY A 516 13.32 -1.13 9.08
C GLY A 516 12.47 0.06 8.58
N ALA A 517 13.10 1.18 8.23
CA ALA A 517 12.43 2.33 7.62
C ALA A 517 11.99 2.05 6.17
N PHE A 518 12.76 1.24 5.43
CA PHE A 518 12.31 0.73 4.12
C PHE A 518 11.05 -0.12 4.26
N ARG A 519 10.98 -0.98 5.29
CA ARG A 519 9.83 -1.84 5.57
C ARG A 519 8.60 -1.04 5.99
N SER A 520 8.73 0.04 6.79
CA SER A 520 7.58 0.90 7.12
C SER A 520 7.11 1.71 5.91
N ALA A 521 8.02 2.25 5.10
CA ALA A 521 7.68 2.91 3.83
C ALA A 521 6.98 1.97 2.84
N LEU A 522 7.42 0.70 2.74
CA LEU A 522 6.76 -0.33 1.94
C LEU A 522 5.48 -0.89 2.57
N ALA A 523 5.32 -0.85 3.91
CA ALA A 523 4.07 -1.25 4.56
C ALA A 523 2.91 -0.30 4.20
N GLY A 524 3.21 0.99 3.97
CA GLY A 524 2.28 1.95 3.37
C GLY A 524 1.94 1.68 1.88
N VAL A 525 2.66 0.79 1.21
CA VAL A 525 2.40 0.36 -0.17
C VAL A 525 1.76 -1.03 -0.14
N PRO A 526 0.44 -1.19 -0.40
CA PRO A 526 -0.25 -2.47 -0.20
C PRO A 526 0.05 -3.49 -1.31
N MET A 527 1.29 -4.01 -1.33
CA MET A 527 1.84 -4.98 -2.30
C MET A 527 0.96 -6.24 -2.46
N GLY A 528 0.24 -6.67 -1.41
CA GLY A 528 -0.75 -7.74 -1.49
C GLY A 528 -1.89 -7.50 -2.50
N ARG A 529 -2.13 -6.25 -2.91
CA ARG A 529 -3.09 -5.87 -3.94
C ARG A 529 -2.52 -5.90 -5.37
N LEU A 530 -1.22 -6.12 -5.61
CA LEU A 530 -0.65 -6.27 -6.97
C LEU A 530 -1.21 -7.47 -7.75
N ALA A 531 -1.60 -8.53 -7.04
CA ALA A 531 -2.29 -9.67 -7.63
C ALA A 531 -3.77 -9.39 -7.98
N ALA A 532 -4.33 -8.22 -7.60
CA ALA A 532 -5.72 -7.86 -7.91
C ALA A 532 -5.94 -7.28 -9.33
N PRO A 533 -5.13 -6.34 -9.86
CA PRO A 533 -5.29 -5.86 -11.24
C PRO A 533 -5.00 -6.95 -12.28
N MET A 534 -4.00 -7.82 -12.08
CA MET A 534 -3.76 -8.97 -12.96
C MET A 534 -4.95 -9.96 -12.96
N ARG A 535 -5.57 -10.22 -11.80
CA ARG A 535 -6.83 -10.98 -11.70
C ARG A 535 -8.03 -10.24 -12.34
N ARG A 536 -8.05 -8.90 -12.35
CA ARG A 536 -9.10 -8.10 -13.01
C ARG A 536 -8.91 -7.95 -14.52
N LEU A 537 -7.69 -8.06 -15.05
CA LEU A 537 -7.43 -8.21 -16.49
C LEU A 537 -7.86 -9.59 -16.98
N HIS A 538 -7.49 -10.65 -16.26
CA HIS A 538 -8.07 -11.99 -16.48
C HIS A 538 -9.61 -11.99 -16.36
N GLY A 539 -10.18 -11.16 -15.48
CA GLY A 539 -11.63 -10.95 -15.35
C GLY A 539 -12.26 -10.15 -16.50
N ARG A 540 -11.53 -9.24 -17.16
CA ARG A 540 -12.06 -8.36 -18.21
C ARG A 540 -11.85 -8.86 -19.64
N ALA A 541 -10.77 -9.58 -19.91
CA ALA A 541 -10.65 -10.35 -21.16
C ALA A 541 -11.81 -11.36 -21.29
N ARG A 542 -12.34 -11.84 -20.16
CA ARG A 542 -13.53 -12.69 -20.06
C ARG A 542 -14.87 -11.97 -20.36
N GLN A 543 -14.87 -10.64 -20.46
CA GLN A 543 -16.10 -9.83 -20.50
C GLN A 543 -16.47 -9.37 -21.92
N THR A 544 -15.50 -9.10 -22.80
CA THR A 544 -15.74 -8.79 -24.23
C THR A 544 -15.75 -10.02 -25.13
N SER A 545 -14.97 -11.06 -24.83
CA SER A 545 -15.23 -12.42 -25.37
C SER A 545 -16.47 -13.08 -24.76
N GLY A 546 -17.12 -12.38 -23.82
CA GLY A 546 -18.24 -12.87 -23.02
C GLY A 546 -19.42 -13.33 -23.85
N GLN A 547 -19.84 -12.62 -24.91
CA GLN A 547 -21.03 -13.03 -25.67
C GLN A 547 -20.83 -14.31 -26.48
N ALA A 548 -19.66 -14.50 -27.11
CA ALA A 548 -19.34 -15.75 -27.81
C ALA A 548 -19.14 -16.92 -26.82
N LEU A 549 -18.53 -16.68 -25.65
CA LEU A 549 -18.30 -17.73 -24.66
C LEU A 549 -19.53 -18.01 -23.77
N LEU A 550 -20.47 -17.08 -23.61
CA LEU A 550 -21.70 -17.27 -22.82
C LEU A 550 -22.66 -18.25 -23.51
N GLY A 551 -22.61 -18.40 -24.83
CA GLY A 551 -23.25 -19.51 -25.53
C GLY A 551 -22.76 -20.87 -25.01
N GLY A 552 -21.43 -21.06 -24.94
CA GLY A 552 -20.82 -22.27 -24.39
C GLY A 552 -20.99 -22.43 -22.88
N VAL A 553 -20.97 -21.35 -22.10
CA VAL A 553 -21.09 -21.41 -20.63
C VAL A 553 -22.54 -21.60 -20.17
N ASN A 554 -23.55 -21.11 -20.90
CA ASN A 554 -24.94 -21.46 -20.62
C ASN A 554 -25.29 -22.90 -20.99
N ALA A 555 -24.60 -23.51 -21.98
CA ALA A 555 -24.66 -24.95 -22.19
C ALA A 555 -24.04 -25.72 -21.00
N LEU A 556 -22.87 -25.30 -20.51
CA LEU A 556 -22.21 -25.91 -19.34
C LEU A 556 -22.96 -25.70 -18.01
N ARG A 557 -23.76 -24.64 -17.86
CA ARG A 557 -24.60 -24.41 -16.67
C ARG A 557 -25.85 -25.29 -16.60
N ARG A 558 -26.21 -25.97 -17.70
CA ARG A 558 -27.29 -26.98 -17.72
C ARG A 558 -26.78 -28.39 -17.38
N LEU A 559 -25.48 -28.58 -17.13
CA LEU A 559 -24.93 -29.86 -16.68
C LEU A 559 -24.95 -29.95 -15.14
N PRO A 560 -25.44 -31.07 -14.56
CA PRO A 560 -25.62 -31.20 -13.12
C PRO A 560 -24.30 -31.56 -12.42
N PHE A 561 -23.63 -30.58 -11.81
CA PHE A 561 -22.48 -30.83 -10.93
C PHE A 561 -22.87 -30.75 -9.44
N PRO A 562 -22.69 -31.84 -8.65
CA PRO A 562 -23.05 -31.87 -7.24
C PRO A 562 -22.17 -30.96 -6.38
N GLN A 563 -22.68 -30.56 -5.22
CA GLN A 563 -22.08 -29.54 -4.35
C GLN A 563 -20.66 -29.91 -3.86
N GLY A 564 -20.37 -31.20 -3.66
CA GLY A 564 -19.03 -31.71 -3.35
C GLY A 564 -17.97 -31.36 -4.40
N ALA A 565 -18.33 -31.23 -5.68
CA ALA A 565 -17.39 -30.83 -6.74
C ALA A 565 -16.93 -29.37 -6.58
N ARG A 566 -17.76 -28.49 -6.00
CA ARG A 566 -17.37 -27.10 -5.67
C ARG A 566 -16.41 -27.04 -4.48
N VAL A 567 -16.65 -27.86 -3.44
CA VAL A 567 -15.72 -28.02 -2.30
C VAL A 567 -14.38 -28.59 -2.78
N ALA A 568 -14.41 -29.61 -3.64
CA ALA A 568 -13.24 -30.18 -4.30
C ALA A 568 -12.46 -29.13 -5.12
N LEU A 569 -13.14 -28.27 -5.90
CA LEU A 569 -12.47 -27.22 -6.67
C LEU A 569 -11.77 -26.18 -5.77
N SER A 570 -12.37 -25.84 -4.62
CA SER A 570 -11.75 -24.92 -3.66
C SER A 570 -10.53 -25.54 -2.92
N THR A 571 -10.48 -26.86 -2.80
CA THR A 571 -9.34 -27.59 -2.23
C THR A 571 -8.25 -27.91 -3.26
N LEU A 572 -8.58 -28.05 -4.55
CA LEU A 572 -7.61 -28.32 -5.62
C LEU A 572 -6.63 -27.16 -5.85
N VAL A 573 -7.08 -25.91 -5.68
CA VAL A 573 -6.27 -24.70 -5.89
C VAL A 573 -5.26 -24.45 -4.74
N LEU A 574 -5.32 -25.24 -3.66
CA LEU A 574 -4.59 -24.98 -2.41
C LEU A 574 -3.94 -26.25 -1.79
N ARG A 575 -2.99 -26.90 -2.49
CA ARG A 575 -2.07 -27.89 -1.89
C ARG A 575 -0.79 -27.19 -1.34
N ARG A 576 -0.25 -27.54 -0.17
CA ARG A 576 -0.71 -28.44 0.92
C ARG A 576 -1.41 -27.65 2.05
N PRO A 577 -2.61 -28.04 2.50
CA PRO A 577 -3.15 -27.68 3.81
C PRO A 577 -2.69 -28.72 4.86
N GLY A 578 -2.24 -28.25 6.02
CA GLY A 578 -2.01 -29.13 7.17
C GLY A 578 -3.32 -29.43 7.88
N VAL A 579 -3.50 -30.68 8.32
CA VAL A 579 -4.40 -30.98 9.44
C VAL A 579 -3.62 -30.65 10.71
N ALA A 580 -4.20 -29.84 11.58
CA ALA A 580 -3.60 -29.44 12.85
C ALA A 580 -4.61 -29.68 13.98
N ARG A 581 -4.12 -30.09 15.15
CA ARG A 581 -4.93 -30.11 16.37
C ARG A 581 -4.79 -28.75 17.05
N VAL A 582 -5.90 -28.04 17.23
CA VAL A 582 -5.92 -26.67 17.74
C VAL A 582 -6.81 -26.62 18.99
N PRO A 583 -6.33 -26.04 20.12
CA PRO A 583 -7.13 -25.78 21.32
C PRO A 583 -8.39 -24.95 21.02
N LEU A 584 -9.53 -25.26 21.65
CA LEU A 584 -10.82 -24.61 21.34
C LEU A 584 -10.87 -23.13 21.74
N ASP A 585 -10.14 -22.72 22.78
CA ASP A 585 -9.94 -21.32 23.19
C ASP A 585 -9.31 -20.47 22.09
N ARG A 586 -8.51 -21.08 21.20
CA ARG A 586 -7.84 -20.43 20.07
C ARG A 586 -8.62 -20.48 18.76
N LEU A 587 -9.81 -21.08 18.76
CA LEU A 587 -10.71 -21.09 17.61
C LEU A 587 -11.74 -19.99 17.78
N LEU A 588 -11.55 -18.87 17.08
CA LEU A 588 -12.40 -17.68 17.20
C LEU A 588 -13.48 -17.68 16.11
N LEU A 589 -14.62 -17.01 16.37
CA LEU A 589 -15.69 -16.90 15.39
C LEU A 589 -15.20 -16.17 14.11
N GLY A 590 -15.98 -16.28 13.04
CA GLY A 590 -15.51 -15.87 11.73
C GLY A 590 -16.60 -15.80 10.68
N ILE A 591 -16.26 -16.24 9.47
CA ILE A 591 -17.10 -16.12 8.27
C ILE A 591 -18.47 -16.76 8.49
N GLN A 592 -19.54 -16.04 8.14
CA GLN A 592 -20.94 -16.52 8.22
C GLN A 592 -21.54 -16.61 6.82
N ASP A 593 -21.89 -17.82 6.37
CA ASP A 593 -22.44 -18.09 5.03
C ASP A 593 -21.69 -17.38 3.87
N GLY A 594 -20.36 -17.32 3.98
CA GLY A 594 -19.48 -16.64 3.01
C GLY A 594 -19.26 -15.14 3.24
N VAL A 595 -19.99 -14.50 4.15
CA VAL A 595 -19.77 -13.10 4.56
C VAL A 595 -18.51 -12.99 5.44
N PRO A 596 -17.52 -12.15 5.07
CA PRO A 596 -16.33 -11.94 5.89
C PRO A 596 -16.65 -11.34 7.25
N ALA A 597 -15.90 -11.72 8.28
CA ALA A 597 -16.08 -11.20 9.64
C ALA A 597 -15.95 -9.67 9.73
N THR A 598 -15.15 -9.04 8.86
CA THR A 598 -15.05 -7.57 8.76
C THR A 598 -16.30 -6.90 8.20
N THR A 599 -17.07 -7.59 7.36
CA THR A 599 -18.38 -7.11 6.89
C THR A 599 -19.44 -7.33 7.95
N TYR A 600 -19.42 -8.49 8.62
CA TYR A 600 -20.33 -8.79 9.73
C TYR A 600 -20.20 -7.79 10.89
N ALA A 601 -18.96 -7.52 11.33
CA ALA A 601 -18.65 -6.54 12.36
C ALA A 601 -18.97 -5.09 11.97
N ALA A 602 -18.97 -4.76 10.67
CA ALA A 602 -19.34 -3.42 10.21
C ALA A 602 -20.85 -3.21 10.12
N GLU A 603 -21.63 -4.27 9.86
CA GLU A 603 -23.10 -4.20 9.76
C GLU A 603 -23.77 -4.13 11.15
N PHE A 604 -23.23 -4.86 12.13
CA PHE A 604 -23.84 -5.00 13.48
C PHE A 604 -23.04 -4.35 14.61
N ASP A 605 -22.03 -3.53 14.26
CA ASP A 605 -21.01 -2.94 15.13
C ASP A 605 -20.33 -3.92 16.14
N ASP A 606 -20.30 -5.20 15.77
CA ASP A 606 -19.77 -6.30 16.58
C ASP A 606 -18.26 -6.45 16.35
N LEU A 607 -17.48 -5.51 16.89
CA LEU A 607 -16.02 -5.43 16.71
C LEU A 607 -15.30 -6.71 17.15
N LEU A 608 -15.75 -7.31 18.26
CA LEU A 608 -15.15 -8.49 18.88
C LEU A 608 -15.63 -9.81 18.29
N TRP A 609 -16.52 -9.82 17.29
CA TRP A 609 -17.00 -11.07 16.67
C TRP A 609 -15.86 -12.04 16.34
N ALA A 610 -14.80 -11.58 15.65
CA ALA A 610 -13.66 -12.43 15.31
C ALA A 610 -12.59 -12.58 16.41
N SER A 611 -12.85 -12.01 17.59
CA SER A 611 -12.05 -12.13 18.82
C SER A 611 -12.70 -13.11 19.82
N THR A 612 -14.01 -13.35 19.70
CA THR A 612 -14.78 -14.27 20.56
C THR A 612 -14.40 -15.74 20.30
N PRO A 613 -13.99 -16.52 21.33
CA PRO A 613 -13.77 -17.96 21.21
C PRO A 613 -15.06 -18.72 20.91
N ILE A 614 -14.96 -19.83 20.16
CA ILE A 614 -16.12 -20.62 19.71
C ILE A 614 -16.98 -21.17 20.85
N ALA A 615 -16.39 -21.44 22.02
CA ALA A 615 -17.07 -21.88 23.24
C ALA A 615 -17.91 -20.77 23.92
N ARG A 616 -17.72 -19.51 23.54
CA ARG A 616 -18.51 -18.33 23.94
C ARG A 616 -19.34 -17.76 22.77
N GLY A 617 -19.54 -18.55 21.71
CA GLY A 617 -20.31 -18.14 20.55
C GLY A 617 -21.79 -18.57 20.63
N PRO A 618 -22.66 -18.01 19.78
CA PRO A 618 -24.12 -18.21 19.88
C PRO A 618 -24.58 -19.67 19.82
N HIS A 619 -23.86 -20.52 19.09
CA HIS A 619 -24.10 -21.98 19.09
C HIS A 619 -23.81 -22.64 20.44
N ALA A 620 -22.75 -22.23 21.14
CA ALA A 620 -22.40 -22.76 22.45
C ALA A 620 -23.33 -22.20 23.54
N ASP A 621 -23.79 -20.95 23.40
CA ASP A 621 -24.76 -20.35 24.31
C ASP A 621 -26.11 -21.08 24.29
N LEU A 622 -26.62 -21.45 23.11
CA LEU A 622 -27.85 -22.25 23.01
C LEU A 622 -27.73 -23.63 23.68
N LEU A 623 -26.56 -24.27 23.56
CA LEU A 623 -26.29 -25.54 24.25
C LEU A 623 -26.21 -25.37 25.76
N ARG A 624 -25.68 -24.24 26.23
CA ARG A 624 -25.62 -23.91 27.66
C ARG A 624 -27.01 -23.66 28.25
N LEU A 625 -27.84 -22.86 27.58
CA LEU A 625 -29.23 -22.62 27.96
C LEU A 625 -30.04 -23.93 28.06
N ALA A 626 -29.88 -24.84 27.10
CA ALA A 626 -30.53 -26.14 27.14
C ALA A 626 -30.00 -27.05 28.26
N ALA A 627 -28.71 -26.95 28.62
CA ALA A 627 -28.15 -27.67 29.77
C ALA A 627 -28.61 -27.10 31.12
N GLU A 628 -28.83 -25.78 31.21
CA GLU A 628 -29.27 -25.08 32.42
C GLU A 628 -30.79 -25.19 32.65
N HIS A 629 -31.60 -25.32 31.60
CA HIS A 629 -33.08 -25.27 31.69
C HIS A 629 -33.80 -26.49 31.12
N GLY A 630 -33.09 -27.46 30.52
CA GLY A 630 -33.68 -28.65 29.91
C GLY A 630 -34.28 -28.35 28.53
N GLU A 631 -35.53 -28.77 28.31
CA GLU A 631 -36.21 -28.52 27.03
C GLU A 631 -36.65 -27.05 26.92
N LEU A 632 -36.02 -26.32 26.00
CA LEU A 632 -36.34 -24.92 25.75
C LEU A 632 -37.67 -24.78 24.98
N THR A 633 -38.51 -23.82 25.39
CA THR A 633 -39.69 -23.41 24.62
C THR A 633 -39.27 -22.61 23.38
N ASP A 634 -40.19 -22.44 22.44
CA ASP A 634 -39.90 -21.68 21.22
C ASP A 634 -39.64 -20.19 21.53
N GLU A 635 -40.31 -19.62 22.53
CA GLU A 635 -40.05 -18.25 23.02
C GLU A 635 -38.64 -18.14 23.61
N ALA A 636 -38.21 -19.12 24.41
CA ALA A 636 -36.85 -19.16 24.99
C ALA A 636 -35.78 -19.28 23.90
N ILE A 637 -36.02 -20.06 22.85
CA ILE A 637 -35.14 -20.12 21.67
C ILE A 637 -35.13 -18.76 20.95
N LEU A 638 -36.28 -18.12 20.72
CA LEU A 638 -36.40 -16.85 19.99
C LEU A 638 -35.80 -15.64 20.74
N ALA A 639 -35.73 -15.71 22.07
CA ALA A 639 -35.07 -14.73 22.94
C ALA A 639 -33.54 -14.93 23.06
N SER A 640 -33.00 -16.08 22.63
CA SER A 640 -31.60 -16.42 22.84
C SER A 640 -30.61 -15.66 21.92
N PRO A 641 -29.33 -15.51 22.33
CA PRO A 641 -28.26 -14.97 21.47
C PRO A 641 -28.10 -15.71 20.13
N TYR A 642 -28.46 -16.99 20.09
CA TYR A 642 -28.50 -17.81 18.88
C TYR A 642 -29.51 -17.28 17.86
N THR A 643 -30.72 -16.92 18.29
CA THR A 643 -31.72 -16.38 17.37
C THR A 643 -31.36 -14.97 16.92
N GLU A 644 -30.80 -14.12 17.79
CA GLU A 644 -30.27 -12.81 17.33
C GLU A 644 -29.17 -13.00 16.27
N HIS A 645 -28.25 -13.95 16.48
CA HIS A 645 -27.26 -14.31 15.47
C HIS A 645 -27.89 -14.85 14.17
N ALA A 646 -28.96 -15.65 14.26
CA ALA A 646 -29.70 -16.12 13.10
C ALA A 646 -30.42 -14.99 12.35
N ARG A 647 -31.05 -14.04 13.06
CA ARG A 647 -31.65 -12.80 12.51
C ARG A 647 -30.61 -11.95 11.79
N ARG A 648 -29.40 -11.83 12.34
CA ARG A 648 -28.24 -11.18 11.69
C ARG A 648 -27.85 -11.88 10.39
N CYS A 649 -27.79 -13.21 10.37
CA CYS A 649 -27.52 -13.98 9.15
C CYS A 649 -28.65 -13.86 8.10
N LEU A 650 -29.91 -13.98 8.51
CA LEU A 650 -31.09 -13.78 7.64
C LEU A 650 -31.07 -12.40 6.96
N ARG A 651 -30.76 -11.33 7.71
CA ARG A 651 -30.60 -9.97 7.16
C ARG A 651 -29.48 -9.87 6.11
N LEU A 652 -28.35 -10.55 6.33
CA LEU A 652 -27.18 -10.46 5.45
C LEU A 652 -27.25 -11.33 4.19
N THR A 653 -27.77 -12.56 4.28
CA THR A 653 -27.73 -13.54 3.18
C THR A 653 -29.09 -14.08 2.75
N GLY A 654 -30.17 -13.66 3.41
CA GLY A 654 -31.53 -14.13 3.16
C GLY A 654 -31.81 -15.55 3.68
N ARG A 655 -30.88 -16.14 4.45
CA ARG A 655 -31.01 -17.52 4.97
C ARG A 655 -30.16 -17.75 6.23
N TYR A 656 -30.57 -18.74 7.03
CA TYR A 656 -29.74 -19.30 8.10
C TYR A 656 -29.90 -20.81 8.11
N PHE A 657 -28.83 -21.57 7.81
CA PHE A 657 -28.90 -23.01 7.54
C PHE A 657 -29.88 -23.36 6.39
N TRP A 658 -31.11 -23.79 6.69
CA TRP A 658 -32.20 -23.96 5.73
C TRP A 658 -33.40 -23.04 6.00
N ALA A 659 -33.34 -22.22 7.05
CA ALA A 659 -34.37 -21.26 7.42
C ALA A 659 -34.34 -20.02 6.53
N SER A 660 -35.51 -19.51 6.18
CA SER A 660 -35.76 -18.20 5.56
C SER A 660 -36.47 -17.20 6.49
N ASP A 661 -36.93 -17.67 7.65
CA ASP A 661 -37.79 -16.98 8.62
C ASP A 661 -37.53 -17.52 10.03
N GLU A 662 -38.15 -16.91 11.05
CA GLU A 662 -37.92 -17.25 12.46
C GLU A 662 -38.45 -18.63 12.84
N SER A 663 -39.56 -19.09 12.25
CA SER A 663 -40.06 -20.47 12.42
C SER A 663 -39.02 -21.50 11.98
N GLY A 664 -38.40 -21.30 10.81
CA GLY A 664 -37.30 -22.13 10.35
C GLY A 664 -36.07 -22.06 11.27
N VAL A 665 -35.79 -20.91 11.91
CA VAL A 665 -34.68 -20.80 12.87
C VAL A 665 -34.92 -21.67 14.10
N VAL A 666 -36.16 -21.74 14.60
CA VAL A 666 -36.55 -22.65 15.69
C VAL A 666 -36.38 -24.11 15.28
N GLU A 667 -36.78 -24.50 14.06
CA GLU A 667 -36.51 -25.86 13.55
C GLU A 667 -35.01 -26.19 13.48
N VAL A 668 -34.19 -25.24 13.01
CA VAL A 668 -32.73 -25.40 12.97
C VAL A 668 -32.17 -25.54 14.39
N ALA A 669 -32.66 -24.75 15.35
CA ALA A 669 -32.28 -24.82 16.76
C ALA A 669 -32.63 -26.17 17.38
N ARG A 670 -33.88 -26.64 17.27
CA ARG A 670 -34.33 -27.95 17.77
C ARG A 670 -33.54 -29.09 17.12
N SER A 671 -33.30 -29.02 15.80
CA SER A 671 -32.44 -29.97 15.08
C SER A 671 -30.98 -29.99 15.59
N PHE A 672 -30.46 -28.83 16.00
CA PHE A 672 -29.12 -28.70 16.56
C PHE A 672 -29.03 -29.23 18.01
N LEU A 673 -30.01 -28.92 18.86
CA LEU A 673 -30.13 -29.46 20.21
C LEU A 673 -30.25 -30.99 20.21
N ALA A 674 -31.08 -31.56 19.33
CA ALA A 674 -31.20 -33.01 19.18
C ALA A 674 -29.86 -33.69 18.80
N ARG A 675 -29.02 -33.03 17.98
CA ARG A 675 -27.66 -33.52 17.68
C ARG A 675 -26.72 -33.44 18.88
N ALA A 676 -26.93 -32.51 19.82
CA ALA A 676 -26.14 -32.43 21.03
C ALA A 676 -26.45 -33.57 21.99
N VAL A 677 -27.74 -33.86 22.21
CA VAL A 677 -28.19 -35.02 23.00
C VAL A 677 -27.64 -36.32 22.43
N ALA A 678 -27.67 -36.49 21.10
CA ALA A 678 -27.11 -37.67 20.43
C ALA A 678 -25.57 -37.74 20.41
N ALA A 679 -24.88 -36.65 20.74
CA ALA A 679 -23.41 -36.57 20.78
C ALA A 679 -22.85 -36.57 22.22
N ALA A 680 -23.70 -36.50 23.24
CA ALA A 680 -23.28 -36.54 24.63
C ALA A 680 -22.74 -37.94 24.99
N PRO A 681 -21.56 -38.05 25.62
CA PRO A 681 -21.06 -39.33 26.10
C PRO A 681 -21.95 -39.87 27.20
N SER A 682 -22.23 -41.18 27.16
CA SER A 682 -23.10 -41.85 28.12
C SER A 682 -22.46 -41.98 29.51
N GLY A 683 -22.68 -40.97 30.37
CA GLY A 683 -22.50 -41.06 31.82
C GLY A 683 -21.52 -40.06 32.44
N GLY A 684 -21.98 -39.37 33.49
CA GLY A 684 -21.14 -38.59 34.41
C GLY A 684 -21.35 -37.06 34.34
N VAL A 685 -22.06 -36.51 35.32
CA VAL A 685 -22.22 -35.06 35.51
C VAL A 685 -20.97 -34.46 36.18
N PRO A 686 -20.40 -33.36 35.65
CA PRO A 686 -19.56 -32.46 36.43
C PRO A 686 -20.38 -31.27 36.95
N ALA A 687 -20.23 -30.98 38.25
CA ALA A 687 -20.85 -29.84 38.94
C ALA A 687 -20.19 -28.49 38.52
N PRO A 688 -20.82 -27.32 38.78
CA PRO A 688 -20.32 -26.04 38.27
C PRO A 688 -19.02 -25.61 38.97
N VAL A 689 -18.04 -25.17 38.17
CA VAL A 689 -16.79 -24.58 38.68
C VAL A 689 -16.96 -23.06 38.80
N ALA A 690 -16.72 -22.53 39.99
CA ALA A 690 -16.84 -21.11 40.29
C ALA A 690 -15.76 -20.27 39.59
N VAL A 691 -16.10 -19.02 39.28
CA VAL A 691 -15.15 -18.02 38.79
C VAL A 691 -14.25 -17.58 39.94
N GLY A 692 -12.96 -17.93 39.88
CA GLY A 692 -11.92 -17.59 40.86
C GLY A 692 -10.79 -16.77 40.24
N THR A 693 -10.27 -15.81 41.01
CA THR A 693 -9.28 -14.81 40.58
C THR A 693 -7.82 -15.25 40.74
N ALA A 694 -6.96 -14.55 39.99
CA ALA A 694 -5.53 -14.26 40.26
C ALA A 694 -4.43 -15.33 40.04
N VAL A 695 -3.49 -14.94 39.17
CA VAL A 695 -2.01 -14.94 39.33
C VAL A 695 -1.30 -16.21 39.84
N GLY A 696 -0.35 -16.72 39.02
CA GLY A 696 0.67 -17.68 39.47
C GLY A 696 1.76 -17.93 38.44
N THR A 697 2.95 -17.35 38.65
CA THR A 697 4.15 -17.60 37.83
C THR A 697 4.79 -18.95 38.15
N ALA A 698 5.26 -19.68 37.13
CA ALA A 698 6.27 -20.73 37.32
C ALA A 698 7.26 -20.76 36.14
N VAL A 699 8.55 -20.73 36.47
CA VAL A 699 9.70 -20.85 35.57
C VAL A 699 10.29 -22.26 35.74
N ALA A 700 10.91 -22.81 34.69
CA ALA A 700 12.19 -23.54 34.71
C ALA A 700 12.27 -24.81 33.82
N THR A 701 13.24 -24.77 32.90
CA THR A 701 14.24 -25.82 32.59
C THR A 701 13.84 -27.27 32.28
N GLY A 702 14.20 -27.71 31.07
CA GLY A 702 15.41 -28.54 30.92
C GLY A 702 15.28 -30.05 30.62
N ALA A 703 16.40 -30.59 30.10
CA ALA A 703 16.76 -32.01 29.90
C ALA A 703 16.32 -32.73 28.61
N THR A 704 17.12 -33.74 28.27
CA THR A 704 17.32 -34.42 26.97
C THR A 704 17.23 -35.95 27.10
N ALA A 705 17.45 -36.67 25.98
CA ALA A 705 17.66 -38.14 25.87
C ALA A 705 16.38 -39.03 25.86
N GLU A 706 16.29 -40.20 25.22
CA GLU A 706 17.14 -40.89 24.21
C GLU A 706 16.34 -41.99 23.44
N HIS A 707 17.01 -42.75 22.56
CA HIS A 707 16.64 -43.97 21.79
C HIS A 707 15.40 -44.81 22.20
N THR A 708 14.66 -45.51 21.30
CA THR A 708 15.06 -46.69 20.47
C THR A 708 14.02 -47.00 19.36
N THR A 709 14.38 -47.16 18.07
CA THR A 709 14.56 -48.43 17.29
C THR A 709 13.48 -49.53 17.37
N GLY A 710 12.90 -49.95 16.22
CA GLY A 710 12.00 -51.13 16.15
C GLY A 710 11.24 -51.37 14.82
N THR A 711 11.95 -51.83 13.79
CA THR A 711 11.59 -52.84 12.74
C THR A 711 10.14 -53.14 12.26
N VAL A 712 10.01 -53.08 10.92
CA VAL A 712 9.00 -53.69 9.98
C VAL A 712 9.25 -55.23 9.87
N PRO A 713 8.34 -56.19 9.54
CA PRO A 713 7.35 -56.28 8.42
C PRO A 713 5.97 -56.93 8.81
N ALA A 714 5.09 -57.57 7.99
CA ALA A 714 5.13 -58.09 6.60
C ALA A 714 3.73 -58.34 5.91
N THR A 715 3.76 -58.48 4.57
CA THR A 715 2.98 -59.37 3.65
C THR A 715 1.42 -59.48 3.58
N VAL A 716 0.96 -59.11 2.37
CA VAL A 716 -0.20 -59.53 1.51
C VAL A 716 -0.23 -61.09 1.31
N PRO A 717 -1.35 -61.84 1.06
CA PRO A 717 -2.07 -61.75 -0.23
C PRO A 717 -3.56 -62.21 -0.42
N THR A 718 -4.16 -61.66 -1.49
CA THR A 718 -5.14 -62.20 -2.49
C THR A 718 -6.31 -63.14 -2.10
N THR A 719 -7.52 -62.83 -2.60
CA THR A 719 -8.22 -63.55 -3.70
C THR A 719 -9.46 -62.81 -4.20
N ALA A 720 -9.89 -63.09 -5.44
CA ALA A 720 -11.20 -62.78 -6.06
C ALA A 720 -11.79 -64.14 -6.57
N PRO A 721 -12.95 -64.26 -7.28
CA PRO A 721 -13.89 -63.26 -7.82
C PRO A 721 -15.41 -63.66 -7.73
N ALA A 722 -16.26 -62.99 -8.56
CA ALA A 722 -17.49 -63.47 -9.23
C ALA A 722 -18.91 -63.07 -8.73
N GLY A 723 -19.73 -62.58 -9.68
CA GLY A 723 -21.14 -62.96 -9.92
C GLY A 723 -22.28 -62.44 -9.00
N GLY A 724 -23.17 -61.58 -9.54
CA GLY A 724 -24.54 -61.38 -9.00
C GLY A 724 -25.52 -62.50 -9.43
N PRO A 725 -26.81 -62.52 -9.00
CA PRO A 725 -27.72 -61.37 -9.19
C PRO A 725 -28.85 -61.10 -8.14
N VAL A 726 -29.29 -59.83 -8.09
CA VAL A 726 -30.69 -59.31 -8.05
C VAL A 726 -31.75 -59.80 -7.00
N THR A 727 -32.30 -58.82 -6.25
CA THR A 727 -33.57 -58.71 -5.46
C THR A 727 -33.51 -58.78 -3.93
N GLY A 728 -34.39 -58.01 -3.27
CA GLY A 728 -34.86 -58.26 -1.88
C GLY A 728 -34.39 -57.29 -0.79
N SER A 729 -35.10 -56.18 -0.64
CA SER A 729 -34.94 -55.15 0.42
C SER A 729 -34.98 -55.62 1.88
N THR A 730 -34.23 -54.93 2.75
CA THR A 730 -34.73 -54.39 4.03
C THR A 730 -34.02 -53.08 4.40
N PRO A 731 -34.68 -52.11 5.07
CA PRO A 731 -34.15 -50.76 5.31
C PRO A 731 -33.56 -50.60 6.72
N ASP A 732 -32.48 -49.84 6.87
CA ASP A 732 -32.09 -49.33 8.20
C ASP A 732 -31.19 -48.09 8.14
N GLY A 733 -31.22 -47.29 9.22
CA GLY A 733 -30.27 -46.18 9.45
C GLY A 733 -30.52 -44.89 8.65
N GLY A 734 -31.65 -44.23 8.88
CA GLY A 734 -32.05 -42.98 8.22
C GLY A 734 -31.15 -41.76 8.50
N GLY A 735 -29.98 -41.70 7.88
CA GLY A 735 -29.18 -40.49 7.80
C GLY A 735 -29.88 -39.42 6.97
N LEU A 736 -30.29 -38.31 7.60
CA LEU A 736 -30.88 -37.15 6.91
C LEU A 736 -29.97 -36.73 5.73
N PRO A 737 -30.49 -36.65 4.50
CA PRO A 737 -29.66 -36.33 3.33
C PRO A 737 -29.04 -34.94 3.48
N ALA A 738 -27.77 -34.81 3.08
CA ALA A 738 -27.01 -33.57 3.18
C ALA A 738 -27.75 -32.41 2.48
N ARG A 739 -28.36 -31.51 3.28
CA ARG A 739 -29.20 -30.42 2.79
C ARG A 739 -28.33 -29.34 2.13
N ALA A 740 -28.81 -28.80 1.01
CA ALA A 740 -28.03 -27.98 0.09
C ALA A 740 -27.54 -26.67 0.74
N GLY A 741 -26.26 -26.64 1.14
CA GLY A 741 -25.63 -25.45 1.72
C GLY A 741 -24.53 -25.72 2.74
N GLN A 742 -24.56 -26.89 3.39
CA GLN A 742 -23.79 -27.14 4.61
C GLN A 742 -22.74 -28.23 4.42
N SER A 743 -21.65 -28.12 5.17
CA SER A 743 -20.67 -29.20 5.35
C SER A 743 -21.27 -30.29 6.24
N GLY A 744 -21.13 -31.55 5.84
CA GLY A 744 -21.68 -32.71 6.54
C GLY A 744 -20.96 -33.02 7.87
N PRO A 745 -21.48 -33.95 8.69
CA PRO A 745 -20.85 -34.33 9.95
C PRO A 745 -19.38 -34.77 9.81
N SER A 746 -19.05 -35.45 8.70
CA SER A 746 -17.73 -35.99 8.38
C SER A 746 -16.80 -35.05 7.60
N ASP A 747 -17.26 -33.86 7.19
CA ASP A 747 -16.40 -32.89 6.49
C ASP A 747 -15.33 -32.30 7.43
N PRO A 748 -14.15 -31.88 6.93
CA PRO A 748 -13.17 -31.21 7.78
C PRO A 748 -13.66 -29.82 8.23
N VAL A 749 -13.46 -29.47 9.50
CA VAL A 749 -13.59 -28.08 9.99
C VAL A 749 -12.51 -27.22 9.32
N LEU A 750 -12.89 -26.06 8.78
CA LEU A 750 -11.99 -25.19 8.02
C LEU A 750 -11.66 -23.93 8.80
N VAL A 751 -10.36 -23.61 8.92
CA VAL A 751 -9.88 -22.42 9.65
C VAL A 751 -8.84 -21.65 8.84
N ALA A 752 -8.70 -20.35 9.10
CA ALA A 752 -7.56 -19.55 8.68
C ALA A 752 -6.75 -19.08 9.90
N PRO A 753 -5.41 -19.09 9.87
CA PRO A 753 -4.61 -18.51 10.93
C PRO A 753 -4.89 -17.00 11.00
N ILE A 754 -5.03 -16.46 12.20
CA ILE A 754 -5.10 -15.02 12.40
C ILE A 754 -3.69 -14.46 12.29
N ARG A 755 -3.55 -13.34 11.60
CA ARG A 755 -2.27 -12.72 11.30
C ARG A 755 -1.57 -12.37 12.60
N ASP A 756 -0.30 -12.77 12.66
CA ASP A 756 0.56 -12.52 13.82
C ASP A 756 -0.07 -13.03 15.13
N SER A 757 -0.85 -14.11 15.09
CA SER A 757 -1.45 -14.73 16.27
C SER A 757 -1.27 -16.24 16.21
N ASP A 758 -1.45 -16.92 17.35
CA ASP A 758 -1.64 -18.37 17.41
C ASP A 758 -3.12 -18.77 17.46
N CYS A 759 -4.03 -17.80 17.39
CA CYS A 759 -5.45 -17.99 17.18
C CYS A 759 -5.81 -18.21 15.69
N PHE A 760 -6.97 -18.84 15.45
CA PHE A 760 -7.48 -19.16 14.13
C PHE A 760 -8.94 -18.72 13.99
N GLN A 761 -9.27 -18.09 12.87
CA GLN A 761 -10.64 -17.72 12.51
C GLN A 761 -11.34 -18.93 11.87
N VAL A 762 -12.49 -19.32 12.41
CA VAL A 762 -13.32 -20.38 11.84
C VAL A 762 -14.01 -19.90 10.55
N LEU A 763 -13.87 -20.70 9.49
CA LEU A 763 -14.40 -20.42 8.15
C LEU A 763 -15.59 -21.30 7.79
N ASP A 764 -15.62 -22.52 8.33
CA ASP A 764 -16.73 -23.46 8.31
C ASP A 764 -16.65 -24.36 9.55
N GLY A 765 -17.80 -24.68 10.12
CA GLY A 765 -17.93 -25.68 11.18
C GLY A 765 -18.21 -25.13 12.58
N HIS A 766 -18.62 -23.86 12.72
CA HIS A 766 -18.93 -23.22 14.01
C HIS A 766 -19.84 -24.08 14.90
N HIS A 767 -20.96 -24.55 14.36
CA HIS A 767 -21.90 -25.43 15.07
C HIS A 767 -21.27 -26.78 15.50
N ARG A 768 -20.33 -27.33 14.72
CA ARG A 768 -19.66 -28.61 15.01
C ARG A 768 -18.60 -28.44 16.09
N LEU A 769 -17.87 -27.34 16.06
CA LEU A 769 -16.94 -26.94 17.12
C LEU A 769 -17.67 -26.63 18.44
N ALA A 770 -18.86 -26.02 18.39
CA ALA A 770 -19.68 -25.79 19.58
C ALA A 770 -20.17 -27.11 20.22
N LEU A 771 -20.57 -28.10 19.41
CA LEU A 771 -20.89 -29.45 19.90
C LEU A 771 -19.67 -30.14 20.54
N LEU A 772 -18.48 -30.03 19.93
CA LEU A 772 -17.24 -30.55 20.52
C LEU A 772 -16.88 -29.87 21.84
N ALA A 773 -17.07 -28.55 21.94
CA ALA A 773 -16.86 -27.80 23.18
C ALA A 773 -17.82 -28.25 24.28
N HIS A 774 -19.10 -28.41 23.95
CA HIS A 774 -20.14 -28.87 24.88
C HIS A 774 -19.90 -30.32 25.35
N GLY A 775 -19.39 -31.19 24.48
CA GLY A 775 -18.95 -32.55 24.83
C GLY A 775 -17.63 -32.62 25.62
N GLY A 776 -17.09 -31.50 26.11
CA GLY A 776 -15.90 -31.46 26.97
C GLY A 776 -14.56 -31.60 26.24
N ALA A 777 -14.50 -31.47 24.91
CA ALA A 777 -13.23 -31.55 24.18
C ALA A 777 -12.39 -30.27 24.34
N GLU A 778 -11.13 -30.40 24.73
CA GLU A 778 -10.21 -29.25 24.84
C GLU A 778 -9.66 -28.75 23.49
N SER A 779 -9.70 -29.59 22.45
CA SER A 779 -9.10 -29.29 21.14
C SER A 779 -9.80 -30.00 19.98
N ALA A 780 -9.80 -29.36 18.81
CA ALA A 780 -10.36 -29.91 17.58
C ALA A 780 -9.29 -30.18 16.52
N SER A 781 -9.54 -31.19 15.68
CA SER A 781 -8.77 -31.44 14.46
C SER A 781 -9.32 -30.58 13.32
N VAL A 782 -8.51 -29.64 12.82
CA VAL A 782 -8.93 -28.62 11.85
C VAL A 782 -8.00 -28.58 10.63
N LYS A 783 -8.54 -28.14 9.49
CA LYS A 783 -7.81 -27.99 8.24
C LYS A 783 -7.45 -26.52 8.01
N VAL A 784 -6.16 -26.20 8.14
CA VAL A 784 -5.66 -24.82 8.17
C VAL A 784 -5.38 -24.30 6.76
N LYS A 785 -5.93 -23.13 6.41
CA LYS A 785 -5.59 -22.41 5.17
C LYS A 785 -4.23 -21.72 5.29
N ARG A 786 -3.48 -21.63 4.18
CA ARG A 786 -2.14 -21.02 4.13
C ARG A 786 -2.11 -19.49 4.29
N VAL A 787 -3.20 -18.79 3.97
CA VAL A 787 -3.23 -17.33 3.92
C VAL A 787 -3.81 -16.81 5.24
N PRO A 788 -3.05 -16.04 6.04
CA PRO A 788 -3.56 -15.47 7.28
C PRO A 788 -4.52 -14.31 7.03
N VAL A 789 -5.56 -14.25 7.86
CA VAL A 789 -6.59 -13.19 7.89
C VAL A 789 -6.33 -12.22 9.04
N THR A 790 -6.91 -11.02 9.01
CA THR A 790 -6.93 -10.10 10.16
C THR A 790 -8.31 -10.10 10.81
N THR A 791 -8.39 -9.74 12.10
CA THR A 791 -9.67 -9.51 12.79
C THR A 791 -10.10 -8.04 12.63
N PRO A 792 -11.40 -7.70 12.79
CA PRO A 792 -11.87 -6.33 12.77
C PRO A 792 -11.18 -5.46 13.84
N LEU A 793 -10.91 -6.03 15.01
CA LEU A 793 -10.14 -5.41 16.10
C LEU A 793 -8.69 -5.09 15.67
N GLN A 794 -7.97 -6.07 15.09
CA GLN A 794 -6.62 -5.84 14.55
C GLN A 794 -6.62 -4.77 13.43
N ASP A 795 -7.62 -4.78 12.55
CA ASP A 795 -7.75 -3.80 11.47
C ASP A 795 -8.06 -2.39 12.02
N LEU A 796 -8.85 -2.26 13.10
CA LEU A 796 -9.14 -0.97 13.74
C LEU A 796 -7.90 -0.43 14.49
N LEU A 797 -7.25 -1.26 15.30
CA LEU A 797 -6.02 -0.91 16.02
C LEU A 797 -4.90 -0.46 15.06
N GLY A 798 -4.75 -1.16 13.92
CA GLY A 798 -3.79 -0.79 12.88
C GLY A 798 -4.07 0.54 12.16
N GLN A 799 -5.24 1.17 12.39
CA GLN A 799 -5.62 2.47 11.84
C GLN A 799 -5.46 3.64 12.84
N MET A 800 -5.21 3.35 14.13
CA MET A 800 -5.02 4.38 15.16
C MET A 800 -3.79 5.26 14.88
N SER A 801 -3.97 6.57 14.99
CA SER A 801 -3.02 7.59 14.58
C SER A 801 -1.72 7.59 15.39
N TRP A 802 -1.78 7.37 16.70
CA TRP A 802 -0.60 7.31 17.57
C TRP A 802 0.18 5.98 17.47
N ILE A 803 -0.48 4.88 17.10
CA ILE A 803 0.17 3.55 16.97
C ILE A 803 1.05 3.50 15.71
N GLY A 804 0.73 4.29 14.67
CA GLY A 804 1.54 4.38 13.46
C GLY A 804 1.71 3.04 12.70
N GLY A 805 0.77 2.11 12.88
CA GLY A 805 0.82 0.76 12.31
C GLY A 805 1.77 -0.23 13.00
N LYS A 806 2.29 0.11 14.19
CA LYS A 806 3.00 -0.84 15.07
C LYS A 806 2.03 -1.82 15.75
N LYS A 807 2.56 -2.80 16.49
CA LYS A 807 1.79 -3.80 17.27
C LYS A 807 1.97 -3.56 18.77
N GLU A 808 1.48 -2.41 19.20
CA GLU A 808 1.68 -1.89 20.55
C GLU A 808 0.29 -1.51 21.11
N LEU A 809 -0.07 -2.00 22.30
CA LEU A 809 -1.33 -1.64 22.97
C LEU A 809 -1.02 -0.62 24.05
N TYR A 810 -1.51 0.61 23.92
CA TYR A 810 -1.19 1.68 24.86
C TYR A 810 -1.85 1.50 26.24
N GLN A 811 -2.99 0.82 26.31
CA GLN A 811 -3.71 0.37 27.52
C GLN A 811 -4.13 -1.11 27.34
N PRO A 812 -4.49 -1.86 28.41
CA PRO A 812 -4.84 -3.28 28.28
C PRO A 812 -6.12 -3.55 27.47
N ILE A 813 -6.03 -4.44 26.47
CA ILE A 813 -7.18 -4.96 25.71
C ILE A 813 -7.22 -6.48 25.89
N ASP A 814 -8.33 -7.01 26.42
CA ASP A 814 -8.52 -8.46 26.55
C ASP A 814 -9.15 -9.03 25.27
N ALA A 815 -8.28 -9.48 24.35
CA ALA A 815 -8.67 -10.16 23.13
C ALA A 815 -7.65 -11.27 22.81
N PRO A 816 -8.08 -12.55 22.68
CA PRO A 816 -7.17 -13.69 22.51
C PRO A 816 -6.17 -13.53 21.36
N GLU A 817 -6.58 -12.92 20.24
CA GLU A 817 -5.71 -12.80 19.09
C GLU A 817 -4.53 -11.83 19.27
N LEU A 818 -4.58 -10.95 20.27
CA LEU A 818 -3.57 -9.92 20.55
C LEU A 818 -2.51 -10.39 21.56
N GLN A 819 -2.89 -11.26 22.51
CA GLN A 819 -2.15 -11.56 23.75
C GLN A 819 -0.67 -11.97 23.54
N ARG A 820 -0.31 -12.60 22.42
CA ARG A 820 1.06 -13.08 22.15
C ARG A 820 1.95 -12.16 21.34
N SER A 821 1.39 -11.19 20.62
CA SER A 821 2.10 -10.50 19.53
C SER A 821 1.95 -8.99 19.51
N TRP A 822 1.04 -8.48 20.32
CA TRP A 822 0.92 -7.07 20.62
C TRP A 822 1.46 -6.84 22.02
N THR A 823 2.52 -6.04 22.12
CA THR A 823 3.09 -5.70 23.42
C THR A 823 2.25 -4.61 24.06
N THR A 824 1.68 -4.90 25.23
CA THR A 824 1.05 -3.88 26.06
C THR A 824 2.14 -2.95 26.61
N VAL A 825 2.01 -1.68 26.26
CA VAL A 825 2.93 -0.59 26.60
C VAL A 825 2.66 -0.06 28.00
N ARG A 826 1.38 0.01 28.41
CA ARG A 826 0.99 0.34 29.78
C ARG A 826 0.08 -0.69 30.39
N ARG A 827 0.42 -1.12 31.59
CA ARG A 827 -0.38 -2.02 32.42
C ARG A 827 -1.59 -1.30 33.02
N CYS A 828 -1.43 -0.02 33.36
CA CYS A 828 -2.44 0.87 33.96
C CYS A 828 -3.01 0.44 35.33
N THR A 829 -2.92 -0.84 35.71
CA THR A 829 -3.47 -1.41 36.95
C THR A 829 -2.78 -0.92 38.21
N ASP A 830 -1.46 -0.81 38.18
CA ASP A 830 -0.61 -0.23 39.23
C ASP A 830 -0.97 1.24 39.49
N ARG A 831 -1.09 2.02 38.41
CA ARG A 831 -1.49 3.43 38.41
C ARG A 831 -2.91 3.63 38.92
N LEU A 832 -3.85 2.76 38.51
CA LEU A 832 -5.21 2.75 39.05
C LEU A 832 -5.18 2.50 40.57
N SER A 833 -4.45 1.50 41.05
CA SER A 833 -4.35 1.24 42.49
C SER A 833 -3.65 2.34 43.28
N MET A 834 -2.75 3.11 42.67
CA MET A 834 -2.21 4.34 43.27
C MET A 834 -3.28 5.44 43.37
N MET A 835 -4.08 5.62 42.31
CA MET A 835 -5.20 6.58 42.30
C MET A 835 -6.26 6.21 43.35
N GLU A 836 -6.72 4.96 43.38
CA GLU A 836 -7.72 4.45 44.32
C GLU A 836 -7.31 4.71 45.78
N ARG A 837 -6.07 4.38 46.17
CA ARG A 837 -5.54 4.64 47.52
C ARG A 837 -5.52 6.14 47.87
N ARG A 838 -5.20 7.01 46.90
CA ARG A 838 -5.19 8.47 47.11
C ARG A 838 -6.60 9.03 47.22
N LEU A 839 -7.52 8.61 46.35
CA LEU A 839 -8.93 9.05 46.35
C LEU A 839 -9.64 8.63 47.64
N ALA A 840 -9.48 7.38 48.07
CA ALA A 840 -10.05 6.88 49.32
C ALA A 840 -9.55 7.65 50.56
N SER A 841 -8.30 8.14 50.54
CA SER A 841 -7.74 8.95 51.63
C SER A 841 -7.96 10.47 51.50
N GLU A 842 -8.67 10.92 50.46
CA GLU A 842 -9.32 12.24 50.36
C GLU A 842 -10.85 12.15 50.56
N GLY A 843 -11.39 10.97 50.86
CA GLY A 843 -12.83 10.75 51.03
C GLY A 843 -13.64 10.77 49.73
N ILE A 844 -13.01 10.47 48.59
CA ILE A 844 -13.64 10.38 47.27
C ILE A 844 -13.81 8.89 46.94
N ASP A 845 -15.02 8.36 47.12
CA ASP A 845 -15.36 6.93 46.96
C ASP A 845 -15.98 6.58 45.59
N GLY A 846 -16.54 7.56 44.89
CA GLY A 846 -16.91 7.49 43.47
C GLY A 846 -18.34 7.89 43.14
N PRO A 847 -19.37 7.34 43.81
CA PRO A 847 -20.76 7.76 43.61
C PRO A 847 -20.96 9.27 43.82
N GLY A 848 -21.60 9.94 42.87
CA GLY A 848 -21.82 11.39 42.92
C GLY A 848 -20.62 12.25 42.53
N HIS A 849 -19.42 11.68 42.37
CA HIS A 849 -18.23 12.39 41.91
C HIS A 849 -18.02 12.27 40.40
N SER A 850 -17.46 13.33 39.82
CA SER A 850 -17.19 13.48 38.40
C SER A 850 -15.71 13.25 38.07
N TYR A 851 -15.44 12.61 36.93
CA TYR A 851 -14.09 12.27 36.51
C TYR A 851 -13.84 12.57 35.03
N LEU A 852 -12.70 13.21 34.71
CA LEU A 852 -12.24 13.48 33.35
C LEU A 852 -10.88 12.82 33.09
N ASP A 853 -10.80 11.99 32.05
CA ASP A 853 -9.54 11.45 31.54
C ASP A 853 -9.06 12.21 30.29
N VAL A 854 -7.96 12.97 30.42
CA VAL A 854 -7.39 13.80 29.35
C VAL A 854 -6.33 13.03 28.58
N ALA A 855 -6.53 12.89 27.26
CA ALA A 855 -5.82 11.94 26.39
C ALA A 855 -6.10 10.48 26.80
N CYS A 856 -7.39 10.15 26.91
CA CYS A 856 -7.87 8.86 27.44
C CYS A 856 -7.54 7.64 26.57
N CYS A 857 -6.98 7.83 25.38
CA CYS A 857 -6.60 6.81 24.41
C CYS A 857 -7.78 5.96 23.91
N TYR A 858 -8.13 4.86 24.57
CA TYR A 858 -9.37 4.12 24.29
C TYR A 858 -10.27 3.94 25.52
N GLY A 859 -10.09 4.79 26.53
CA GLY A 859 -11.03 4.94 27.64
C GLY A 859 -10.89 3.91 28.74
N TRP A 860 -9.72 3.26 28.90
CA TRP A 860 -9.53 2.25 29.95
C TRP A 860 -9.80 2.81 31.35
N PHE A 861 -9.30 4.00 31.69
CA PHE A 861 -9.60 4.64 32.97
C PHE A 861 -11.04 5.13 33.05
N VAL A 862 -11.61 5.68 31.96
CA VAL A 862 -13.03 6.05 31.88
C VAL A 862 -13.94 4.85 32.23
N ARG A 863 -13.59 3.64 31.78
CA ARG A 863 -14.27 2.40 32.15
C ARG A 863 -14.09 2.06 33.62
N ARG A 864 -12.85 2.08 34.13
CA ARG A 864 -12.52 1.65 35.50
C ARG A 864 -13.06 2.58 36.58
N LEU A 865 -12.94 3.89 36.41
CA LEU A 865 -13.55 4.86 37.32
C LEU A 865 -15.09 4.82 37.18
N GLY A 866 -15.61 4.54 35.98
CA GLY A 866 -17.04 4.27 35.78
C GLY A 866 -17.54 3.03 36.54
N ASP A 867 -16.75 1.95 36.64
CA ASP A 867 -17.05 0.77 37.47
C ASP A 867 -17.07 1.09 38.97
N LEU A 868 -16.32 2.11 39.42
CA LEU A 868 -16.32 2.63 40.78
C LEU A 868 -17.44 3.66 41.04
N GLY A 869 -18.35 3.87 40.09
CA GLY A 869 -19.52 4.76 40.26
C GLY A 869 -19.30 6.23 39.88
N PHE A 870 -18.12 6.61 39.39
CA PHE A 870 -17.87 7.98 38.94
C PHE A 870 -18.67 8.32 37.68
N ALA A 871 -19.12 9.58 37.58
CA ALA A 871 -19.53 10.22 36.34
C ALA A 871 -18.29 10.50 35.46
N ALA A 872 -17.71 9.41 34.94
CA ALA A 872 -16.48 9.38 34.15
C ALA A 872 -16.73 9.76 32.67
N GLU A 873 -15.89 10.61 32.12
CA GLU A 873 -15.81 10.93 30.69
C GLU A 873 -14.35 11.13 30.26
N GLY A 874 -14.07 11.18 28.96
CA GLY A 874 -12.73 11.37 28.43
C GLY A 874 -12.69 12.29 27.21
N ILE A 875 -11.50 12.83 26.93
CA ILE A 875 -11.18 13.60 25.73
C ILE A 875 -10.00 12.96 25.02
N GLU A 876 -10.17 12.65 23.74
CA GLU A 876 -9.14 12.06 22.88
C GLU A 876 -9.14 12.71 21.48
N ARG A 877 -7.99 12.75 20.83
CA ARG A 877 -7.80 13.36 19.51
C ARG A 877 -8.13 12.41 18.35
N ASP A 878 -8.01 11.10 18.55
CA ASP A 878 -8.28 10.12 17.48
C ASP A 878 -9.78 9.81 17.36
N PRO A 879 -10.39 10.00 16.16
CA PRO A 879 -11.81 9.75 15.95
C PRO A 879 -12.22 8.27 16.05
N LEU A 880 -11.28 7.32 16.09
CA LEU A 880 -11.57 5.90 16.30
C LEU A 880 -11.70 5.52 17.78
N ALA A 881 -11.27 6.40 18.71
CA ALA A 881 -11.28 6.12 20.14
C ALA A 881 -12.66 5.75 20.71
N PRO A 882 -13.77 6.47 20.42
CA PRO A 882 -15.09 6.11 20.94
C PRO A 882 -15.57 4.74 20.47
N ARG A 883 -15.25 4.37 19.22
CA ARG A 883 -15.63 3.07 18.66
C ARG A 883 -14.82 1.91 19.25
N LEU A 884 -13.51 2.11 19.49
CA LEU A 884 -12.71 1.09 20.17
C LEU A 884 -13.13 0.94 21.64
N ALA A 885 -13.43 2.04 22.33
CA ALA A 885 -13.92 2.04 23.70
C ALA A 885 -15.26 1.31 23.84
N ALA A 886 -16.21 1.55 22.93
CA ALA A 886 -17.48 0.82 22.89
C ALA A 886 -17.27 -0.66 22.60
N GLY A 887 -16.48 -0.99 21.56
CA GLY A 887 -16.26 -2.38 21.16
C GLY A 887 -15.49 -3.21 22.18
N VAL A 888 -14.52 -2.64 22.91
CA VAL A 888 -13.65 -3.38 23.84
C VAL A 888 -14.09 -3.29 25.30
N TYR A 889 -14.59 -2.13 25.74
CA TYR A 889 -14.95 -1.90 27.14
C TYR A 889 -16.46 -1.76 27.39
N GLY A 890 -17.29 -1.78 26.34
CA GLY A 890 -18.74 -1.56 26.47
C GLY A 890 -19.10 -0.13 26.88
N LEU A 891 -18.21 0.83 26.66
CA LEU A 891 -18.47 2.24 26.95
C LEU A 891 -19.45 2.85 25.95
N ASP A 892 -20.38 3.67 26.42
CA ASP A 892 -21.15 4.56 25.54
C ASP A 892 -20.17 5.49 24.79
N PRO A 893 -20.17 5.50 23.44
CA PRO A 893 -19.34 6.41 22.65
C PRO A 893 -19.47 7.88 23.04
N ALA A 894 -20.63 8.32 23.53
CA ALA A 894 -20.87 9.70 23.94
C ALA A 894 -20.02 10.12 25.17
N ARG A 895 -19.49 9.18 25.95
CA ARG A 895 -18.60 9.46 27.09
C ARG A 895 -17.17 9.81 26.67
N ILE A 896 -16.81 9.68 25.38
CA ILE A 896 -15.51 10.09 24.85
C ILE A 896 -15.71 11.20 23.82
N THR A 897 -15.36 12.42 24.22
CA THR A 897 -15.32 13.57 23.30
C THR A 897 -14.11 13.42 22.37
N VAL A 898 -14.31 13.68 21.07
CA VAL A 898 -13.23 13.71 20.08
C VAL A 898 -12.84 15.16 19.79
N GLY A 899 -11.59 15.53 20.07
CA GLY A 899 -11.12 16.91 19.85
C GLY A 899 -9.68 17.17 20.29
N ASP A 900 -9.26 18.43 20.21
CA ASP A 900 -8.00 18.87 20.81
C ASP A 900 -8.20 19.11 22.32
N ALA A 901 -7.31 18.54 23.14
CA ALA A 901 -7.41 18.65 24.60
C ALA A 901 -7.29 20.10 25.11
N VAL A 902 -6.50 20.95 24.45
CA VAL A 902 -6.33 22.35 24.87
C VAL A 902 -7.61 23.15 24.56
N GLU A 903 -8.21 22.93 23.40
CA GLU A 903 -9.49 23.56 23.02
C GLU A 903 -10.62 23.10 23.95
N PHE A 904 -10.71 21.81 24.26
CA PHE A 904 -11.67 21.25 25.21
C PHE A 904 -11.51 21.85 26.62
N LEU A 905 -10.29 21.87 27.16
CA LEU A 905 -10.01 22.39 28.50
C LEU A 905 -10.27 23.91 28.59
N ARG A 906 -9.94 24.68 27.54
CA ARG A 906 -10.29 26.11 27.46
C ARG A 906 -11.80 26.31 27.47
N ALA A 907 -12.54 25.59 26.62
CA ALA A 907 -14.00 25.68 26.55
C ALA A 907 -14.65 25.29 27.89
N ALA A 908 -14.14 24.25 28.57
CA ALA A 908 -14.60 23.85 29.88
C ALA A 908 -14.36 24.92 30.96
N ARG A 909 -13.15 25.47 31.03
CA ARG A 909 -12.79 26.59 31.92
C ARG A 909 -13.69 27.81 31.67
N ASP A 910 -13.87 28.19 30.41
CA ASP A 910 -14.62 29.38 30.02
C ASP A 910 -16.14 29.21 30.28
N ALA A 911 -16.63 27.97 30.26
CA ALA A 911 -17.97 27.60 30.71
C ALA A 911 -18.10 27.38 32.24
N GLY A 912 -17.01 27.53 33.01
CA GLY A 912 -16.98 27.27 34.45
C GLY A 912 -17.11 25.79 34.85
N ARG A 913 -16.98 24.85 33.91
CA ARG A 913 -17.10 23.41 34.14
C ARG A 913 -15.86 22.87 34.85
N ARG A 914 -16.07 22.15 35.95
CA ARG A 914 -15.04 21.42 36.70
C ARG A 914 -15.44 19.97 36.91
N TRP A 915 -14.44 19.12 37.16
CA TRP A 915 -14.60 17.72 37.55
C TRP A 915 -13.87 17.48 38.86
N ASP A 916 -14.45 16.69 39.77
CA ASP A 916 -13.85 16.40 41.08
C ASP A 916 -12.45 15.79 40.94
N VAL A 917 -12.30 14.87 39.98
CA VAL A 917 -11.04 14.19 39.66
C VAL A 917 -10.71 14.39 38.18
N VAL A 918 -9.45 14.72 37.89
CA VAL A 918 -8.92 14.81 36.52
C VAL A 918 -7.68 13.93 36.42
N SER A 919 -7.51 13.18 35.34
CA SER A 919 -6.22 12.60 34.96
C SER A 919 -5.69 13.20 33.67
N CYS A 920 -4.38 13.36 33.58
CA CYS A 920 -3.70 13.74 32.35
C CYS A 920 -2.37 12.95 32.24
N PHE A 921 -2.40 11.84 31.52
CA PHE A 921 -1.25 10.94 31.45
C PHE A 921 -0.45 11.17 30.17
N SER A 922 0.78 11.63 30.34
CA SER A 922 1.80 11.67 29.29
C SER A 922 1.49 12.57 28.12
N LEU A 923 0.72 13.62 28.38
CA LEU A 923 0.53 14.75 27.48
C LEU A 923 1.60 15.83 27.70
N LEU A 924 1.90 16.16 28.96
CA LEU A 924 2.70 17.34 29.35
C LEU A 924 4.07 17.46 28.65
N HIS A 925 4.89 16.41 28.64
CA HIS A 925 6.20 16.45 27.97
C HIS A 925 6.15 16.79 26.47
N HIS A 926 5.04 16.58 25.76
CA HIS A 926 4.93 17.05 24.37
C HIS A 926 4.97 18.58 24.26
N PHE A 927 4.52 19.28 25.30
CA PHE A 927 4.46 20.74 25.38
C PHE A 927 5.83 21.28 25.78
N VAL A 928 6.50 20.63 26.74
CA VAL A 928 7.91 20.90 27.11
C VAL A 928 8.84 20.74 25.90
N LEU A 929 8.58 19.76 25.04
CA LEU A 929 9.34 19.51 23.79
C LEU A 929 8.96 20.44 22.62
N GLY A 930 8.10 21.43 22.83
CA GLY A 930 7.67 22.38 21.79
C GLY A 930 6.87 21.74 20.64
N ARG A 931 6.17 20.62 20.91
CA ARG A 931 5.38 19.86 19.90
C ARG A 931 3.90 20.21 19.92
N ALA A 932 3.47 21.14 20.78
CA ALA A 932 2.09 21.55 20.99
C ALA A 932 1.86 23.03 20.61
N SER A 933 0.59 23.46 20.61
CA SER A 933 0.16 24.82 20.26
C SER A 933 0.31 25.85 21.39
N VAL A 934 0.54 25.40 22.62
CA VAL A 934 0.68 26.21 23.83
C VAL A 934 1.85 25.71 24.68
N SER A 935 2.24 26.48 25.69
CA SER A 935 3.34 26.11 26.59
C SER A 935 2.92 25.04 27.61
N ALA A 936 3.90 24.44 28.30
CA ALA A 936 3.63 23.45 29.34
C ALA A 936 2.93 24.07 30.56
N GLU A 937 3.26 25.32 30.89
CA GLU A 937 2.67 26.12 31.95
C GLU A 937 1.19 26.42 31.64
N GLU A 938 0.86 26.76 30.38
CA GLU A 938 -0.54 26.98 29.99
C GLU A 938 -1.36 25.69 30.10
N LEU A 939 -0.82 24.53 29.70
CA LEU A 939 -1.50 23.26 29.88
C LEU A 939 -1.72 22.94 31.37
N ALA A 940 -0.69 23.15 32.22
CA ALA A 940 -0.80 22.93 33.66
C ALA A 940 -1.87 23.83 34.30
N GLY A 941 -1.91 25.11 33.94
CA GLY A 941 -2.94 26.05 34.38
C GLY A 941 -4.35 25.71 33.88
N LEU A 942 -4.47 25.17 32.66
CA LEU A 942 -5.76 24.67 32.14
C LEU A 942 -6.26 23.46 32.92
N LEU A 943 -5.40 22.46 33.16
CA LEU A 943 -5.74 21.29 33.98
C LEU A 943 -6.13 21.68 35.41
N ASP A 944 -5.38 22.59 36.04
CA ASP A 944 -5.70 23.14 37.36
C ASP A 944 -7.06 23.90 37.37
N SER A 945 -7.35 24.66 36.31
CA SER A 945 -8.58 25.45 36.21
C SER A 945 -9.85 24.59 36.09
N VAL A 946 -9.75 23.36 35.58
CA VAL A 946 -10.87 22.41 35.47
C VAL A 946 -10.94 21.39 36.60
N THR A 947 -9.87 21.26 37.40
CA THR A 947 -9.85 20.28 38.51
C THR A 947 -10.56 20.83 39.74
N GLY A 948 -11.47 20.04 40.30
CA GLY A 948 -12.22 20.35 41.52
C GLY A 948 -11.47 19.97 42.79
N ARG A 949 -11.00 18.72 42.91
CA ARG A 949 -10.30 18.22 44.11
C ARG A 949 -8.95 17.56 43.83
N VAL A 950 -8.85 16.64 42.87
CA VAL A 950 -7.61 15.87 42.63
C VAL A 950 -7.21 15.83 41.15
N LEU A 951 -5.99 16.25 40.83
CA LEU A 951 -5.35 16.06 39.51
C LEU A 951 -4.30 14.97 39.60
N PHE A 952 -4.48 13.89 38.83
CA PHE A 952 -3.44 12.89 38.59
C PHE A 952 -2.69 13.20 37.30
N LEU A 953 -1.36 13.29 37.37
CA LEU A 953 -0.52 13.61 36.21
C LEU A 953 0.72 12.72 36.17
N ASP A 954 1.06 12.25 34.97
CA ASP A 954 2.39 11.75 34.67
C ASP A 954 2.93 12.42 33.40
N THR A 955 4.24 12.34 33.22
CA THR A 955 4.93 12.95 32.08
C THR A 955 6.17 12.16 31.73
N GLY A 956 6.65 12.29 30.48
CA GLY A 956 7.98 11.87 30.12
C GLY A 956 9.04 12.60 30.96
N GLN A 957 10.08 11.89 31.37
CA GLN A 957 11.17 12.36 32.24
C GLN A 957 12.55 12.03 31.65
N GLU A 958 13.61 12.65 32.17
CA GLU A 958 14.96 12.50 31.60
C GLU A 958 15.62 11.13 31.84
N HIS A 959 15.13 10.33 32.78
CA HIS A 959 15.65 8.97 33.02
C HIS A 959 15.34 8.01 31.86
N GLU A 960 14.31 8.32 31.06
CA GLU A 960 13.88 7.49 29.95
C GLU A 960 14.83 7.66 28.75
N ALA A 961 15.34 6.56 28.20
CA ALA A 961 16.40 6.57 27.20
C ALA A 961 16.05 7.38 25.92
N TRP A 962 14.77 7.43 25.52
CA TRP A 962 14.29 8.26 24.41
C TRP A 962 14.25 9.78 24.70
N PHE A 963 14.33 10.20 25.95
CA PHE A 963 14.18 11.59 26.40
C PHE A 963 15.41 12.14 27.14
N ALA A 964 16.36 11.29 27.55
CA ALA A 964 17.60 11.67 28.26
C ALA A 964 18.43 12.81 27.62
N ARG A 965 18.23 13.12 26.33
CA ARG A 965 18.83 14.30 25.68
C ARG A 965 17.88 15.49 25.52
N SER A 966 16.58 15.25 25.36
CA SER A 966 15.60 16.26 24.98
C SER A 966 14.83 16.85 26.16
N LEU A 967 14.78 16.14 27.29
CA LEU A 967 14.17 16.55 28.55
C LEU A 967 15.22 16.71 29.67
N ARG A 968 16.48 17.00 29.33
CA ARG A 968 17.56 17.07 30.31
C ARG A 968 17.26 18.11 31.41
N GLY A 969 17.34 17.69 32.68
CA GLY A 969 16.92 18.46 33.85
C GLY A 969 15.44 18.34 34.22
N TRP A 970 14.65 17.53 33.51
CA TRP A 970 13.24 17.25 33.78
C TRP A 970 13.10 15.93 34.57
N ASP A 971 13.71 15.91 35.74
CA ASP A 971 13.64 14.81 36.72
C ASP A 971 12.35 14.86 37.57
N THR A 972 12.15 13.88 38.46
CA THR A 972 10.97 13.78 39.35
C THR A 972 10.79 15.01 40.24
N GLU A 973 11.88 15.56 40.75
CA GLU A 973 11.87 16.71 41.65
C GLU A 973 11.62 18.02 40.88
N HIS A 974 12.10 18.12 39.64
CA HIS A 974 11.75 19.20 38.73
C HIS A 974 10.27 19.18 38.39
N VAL A 975 9.69 18.03 38.02
CA VAL A 975 8.26 17.91 37.71
C VAL A 975 7.41 18.28 38.93
N ARG A 976 7.76 17.79 40.12
CA ARG A 976 7.09 18.14 41.38
C ARG A 976 7.12 19.66 41.63
N ARG A 977 8.27 20.30 41.47
CA ARG A 977 8.43 21.75 41.63
C ARG A 977 7.66 22.53 40.57
N PHE A 978 7.69 22.08 39.31
CA PHE A 978 6.95 22.68 38.21
C PHE A 978 5.44 22.72 38.50
N LEU A 979 4.86 21.58 38.92
CA LEU A 979 3.46 21.53 39.32
C LEU A 979 3.17 22.48 40.49
N THR A 980 3.95 22.44 41.57
CA THR A 980 3.79 23.37 42.72
C THR A 980 3.94 24.85 42.33
N THR A 981 4.68 25.18 41.26
CA THR A 981 4.89 26.58 40.82
C THR A 981 3.80 27.06 39.87
N HIS A 982 3.25 26.18 39.04
CA HIS A 982 2.36 26.54 37.92
C HIS A 982 0.90 26.08 38.09
N THR A 983 0.51 25.59 39.28
CA THR A 983 -0.86 25.19 39.62
C THR A 983 -1.24 25.66 41.02
N GLY A 984 -2.53 25.86 41.27
CA GLY A 984 -3.08 26.31 42.56
C GLY A 984 -3.56 25.19 43.48
N PHE A 985 -2.88 24.03 43.51
CA PHE A 985 -3.14 22.95 44.45
C PHE A 985 -2.47 23.23 45.81
N ASP A 986 -3.12 22.89 46.92
CA ASP A 986 -2.56 23.08 48.27
C ASP A 986 -1.35 22.16 48.51
N ARG A 987 -1.37 20.97 47.89
CA ARG A 987 -0.35 19.93 48.04
C ARG A 987 -0.12 19.23 46.70
N VAL A 988 1.15 19.04 46.33
CA VAL A 988 1.55 18.15 45.24
C VAL A 988 2.33 16.97 45.85
N VAL A 989 1.81 15.77 45.65
CA VAL A 989 2.35 14.51 46.20
C VAL A 989 2.84 13.63 45.06
N ASP A 990 4.04 13.08 45.21
CA ASP A 990 4.54 11.99 44.36
C ASP A 990 4.07 10.66 44.94
N LEU A 991 3.37 9.85 44.14
CA LEU A 991 2.83 8.55 44.54
C LEU A 991 3.77 7.38 44.20
N GLY A 992 4.86 7.64 43.47
CA GLY A 992 5.85 6.65 43.05
C GLY A 992 5.81 6.35 41.54
N PRO A 993 6.81 5.57 41.05
CA PRO A 993 6.93 5.19 39.64
C PRO A 993 5.95 4.09 39.24
N ASP A 994 5.64 4.02 37.94
CA ASP A 994 4.89 2.92 37.34
C ASP A 994 5.71 1.62 37.12
N GLU A 995 4.99 0.51 37.00
CA GLU A 995 5.55 -0.81 36.66
C GLU A 995 5.63 -1.06 35.14
N ASP A 996 5.56 0.00 34.32
CA ASP A 996 5.60 -0.10 32.86
C ASP A 996 7.05 -0.27 32.33
N ALA A 997 8.06 -0.14 33.19
CA ALA A 997 9.50 -0.35 32.94
C ALA A 997 9.88 -1.83 32.72
N VAL A 998 9.20 -2.51 31.79
CA VAL A 998 9.41 -3.94 31.48
C VAL A 998 9.81 -4.14 30.01
N ALA A 999 10.60 -5.19 29.73
CA ALA A 999 11.06 -5.49 28.38
C ALA A 999 9.88 -5.60 27.38
N PRO A 1000 9.92 -4.91 26.21
CA PRO A 1000 11.09 -4.28 25.58
C PRO A 1000 11.37 -2.82 25.99
N TYR A 1001 10.59 -2.23 26.90
CA TYR A 1001 10.68 -0.82 27.31
C TYR A 1001 11.33 -0.58 28.67
N ALA A 1002 12.15 -1.52 29.16
CA ALA A 1002 12.78 -1.45 30.48
C ALA A 1002 13.49 -0.11 30.78
N ASP A 1003 14.12 0.49 29.76
CA ASP A 1003 14.84 1.77 29.89
C ASP A 1003 14.00 3.02 29.49
N ASN A 1004 12.69 2.89 29.27
CA ASN A 1004 11.84 3.95 28.68
C ASN A 1004 10.53 4.21 29.44
N TYR A 1005 10.32 3.58 30.60
CA TYR A 1005 9.21 3.84 31.53
C TYR A 1005 9.73 3.77 32.98
N GLY A 1006 8.86 3.75 33.98
CA GLY A 1006 9.18 4.08 35.38
C GLY A 1006 8.74 5.49 35.74
N ARG A 1007 7.68 6.02 35.09
CA ARG A 1007 7.23 7.41 35.26
C ARG A 1007 6.55 7.58 36.59
N HIS A 1008 6.93 8.63 37.31
CA HIS A 1008 6.28 8.97 38.58
C HIS A 1008 4.87 9.53 38.35
N LEU A 1009 3.93 9.04 39.17
CA LEU A 1009 2.55 9.53 39.22
C LEU A 1009 2.43 10.64 40.27
N PHE A 1010 2.11 11.85 39.85
CA PHE A 1010 1.90 12.99 40.73
C PHE A 1010 0.40 13.20 40.99
N ALA A 1011 0.06 13.61 42.22
CA ALA A 1011 -1.28 14.01 42.62
C ALA A 1011 -1.26 15.46 43.16
N GLY A 1012 -1.92 16.38 42.45
CA GLY A 1012 -2.26 17.71 42.95
C GLY A 1012 -3.59 17.66 43.71
N ILE A 1013 -3.64 18.19 44.92
CA ILE A 1013 -4.76 18.04 45.86
C ILE A 1013 -5.25 19.41 46.34
N ARG A 1014 -6.56 19.65 46.30
CA ARG A 1014 -7.25 20.77 46.95
C ARG A 1014 -7.99 20.26 48.19
N SER A 1015 -7.75 20.87 49.33
CA SER A 1015 -8.40 20.57 50.59
C SER A 1015 -9.88 20.91 50.52
N ALA A 1016 -10.73 20.09 51.14
CA ALA A 1016 -12.15 20.41 51.27
C ALA A 1016 -12.33 21.76 51.99
N ARG A 1017 -13.15 22.65 51.42
CA ARG A 1017 -13.59 23.85 52.15
C ARG A 1017 -14.50 23.40 53.31
N GLN A 1018 -14.38 24.05 54.46
CA GLN A 1018 -15.15 23.68 55.66
C GLN A 1018 -16.68 23.81 55.48
N ASP A 1019 -17.13 24.54 54.45
CA ASP A 1019 -18.55 24.70 54.10
C ASP A 1019 -19.11 23.57 53.21
N GLU A 1020 -18.26 22.66 52.69
CA GLU A 1020 -18.67 21.50 51.86
C GLU A 1020 -18.79 20.20 52.68
N ALA A 1021 -19.46 20.27 53.84
CA ALA A 1021 -19.93 19.09 54.54
C ALA A 1021 -21.13 18.48 53.78
N PRO A 1022 -21.25 17.14 53.67
CA PRO A 1022 -22.24 16.51 52.80
C PRO A 1022 -23.69 16.75 53.28
N ARG A 1023 -24.58 16.93 52.30
CA ARG A 1023 -26.04 16.90 52.46
C ARG A 1023 -26.60 15.67 51.77
#